data_AF-A0A842SS57-F1
#
_entry.id   AF-A0A842SS57-F1
#
_cell.length_a   1.000
_cell.length_b   1.000
_cell.length_c   1.000
_cell.angle_alpha   90.00
_cell.angle_beta   90.00
_cell.angle_gamma   90.00
#
_symmetry.space_group_name_H-M   'P 1'
#
loop_
_entity.id
_entity.type
_entity.pdbx_description
1 polymer ?
#
loop_
_entity_poly.entity_id
_entity_poly.type
_entity_poly.pdbx_seq_one_letter_code
_entity_poly.pdbx_strand_id
1 'polypeptide(L)'
;MTSHKIAAIMLILVALSAAFDLGQCFYSYEEDVAVTYTNFTLQGNQYSIVYFDGTETFLFENGEPLTDSEKIRSIISIHYLNEYYPSSDEIEDARELLDEYNQSRNDGQKFPGKEEYVCREVIFIDGRVKNGNQPIYCRTEADEERCQDASMLMYQFLTSVTGTPPVSSPSVLLEPIEDFGFASYGTDYLLGNITQKLDEAEDNRSQMYSALEYAEESIPTLEEYMEDMEDSLFTWNENLACDSNHWCLCPDININETKLEELEEQVGDLKDKLGPYDEYQEVSENICNASQERLEYMETETRAQEYLSDYEEFNGSAAELIPVAEEATDHISNFTVSQNLSRLKTLHAKIPEDISNREFNTTESDIEEYGRLIDELEDASSLMLTEYNETKQAKNDVGSLMVLLETKDLDPVSLEKLDLLRNKTEDLDAEFRDGMTLEELNNLEEEYRSVEGEARELLSVESETPAKKVLLLFRGFARNVNTGIAGVAEKTEIIEPEEIPENSTVTLGLFSALVFLSLASIALLVFLYIIATTKFSVPKTSHVLASAFLSVMILLLGFSAFMYMFLGKTSTDATLPEFLADFSEKNSTTIMVDLRNASYSDAVAMTTCAGSLAESFDEQNKSWTIYKLTANTCTEVTPAANTSLSVDQCLGNASESESEFVLEYSDTNEPPRFSVIYENKAEIRANYDYYDSCPLVALFS
;
A
#
# COMPACT_ATOMS: atom_id res chain seq x y z
N MET A 1 -17.67 -56.36 16.59
CA MET A 1 -16.57 -56.17 15.61
C MET A 1 -15.31 -56.72 16.23
N THR A 2 -14.60 -57.60 15.52
CA THR A 2 -13.33 -58.19 15.99
C THR A 2 -12.22 -57.13 16.01
N SER A 3 -11.30 -57.23 16.97
CA SER A 3 -10.15 -56.31 17.19
C SER A 3 -9.41 -55.92 15.90
N HIS A 4 -9.30 -56.85 14.94
CA HIS A 4 -8.63 -56.60 13.65
C HIS A 4 -9.37 -55.62 12.73
N LYS A 5 -10.70 -55.48 12.84
CA LYS A 5 -11.47 -54.49 12.05
C LYS A 5 -11.31 -53.07 12.60
N ILE A 6 -11.14 -52.92 13.92
CA ILE A 6 -10.89 -51.62 14.55
C ILE A 6 -9.44 -51.17 14.28
N ALA A 7 -8.48 -52.10 14.33
CA ALA A 7 -7.10 -51.83 13.93
C ALA A 7 -6.97 -51.45 12.45
N ALA A 8 -7.67 -52.14 11.54
CA ALA A 8 -7.69 -51.79 10.12
C ALA A 8 -8.34 -50.42 9.86
N ILE A 9 -9.44 -50.09 10.55
CA ILE A 9 -10.10 -48.79 10.43
C ILE A 9 -9.22 -47.67 11.01
N MET A 10 -8.52 -47.89 12.13
CA MET A 10 -7.55 -46.93 12.67
C MET A 10 -6.32 -46.78 11.77
N LEU A 11 -5.80 -47.85 11.16
CA LEU A 11 -4.70 -47.76 10.18
C LEU A 11 -5.11 -47.00 8.93
N ILE A 12 -6.34 -47.18 8.45
CA ILE A 12 -6.90 -46.40 7.34
C ILE A 12 -7.10 -44.94 7.75
N LEU A 13 -7.57 -44.65 8.98
CA LEU A 13 -7.72 -43.28 9.49
C LEU A 13 -6.38 -42.57 9.74
N VAL A 14 -5.35 -43.28 10.20
CA VAL A 14 -3.99 -42.73 10.38
C VAL A 14 -3.30 -42.53 9.02
N ALA A 15 -3.52 -43.43 8.05
CA ALA A 15 -3.05 -43.25 6.68
C ALA A 15 -3.76 -42.09 5.96
N LEU A 16 -5.04 -41.84 6.26
CA LEU A 16 -5.78 -40.67 5.75
C LEU A 16 -5.36 -39.35 6.41
N SER A 17 -4.86 -39.36 7.65
CA SER A 17 -4.34 -38.15 8.32
C SER A 17 -2.89 -37.81 7.98
N ALA A 18 -2.20 -38.68 7.24
CA ALA A 18 -0.83 -38.47 6.75
C ALA A 18 -0.80 -38.29 5.23
N ALA A 19 -1.95 -38.03 4.60
CA ALA A 19 -1.99 -37.72 3.18
C ALA A 19 -1.40 -36.33 2.96
N PHE A 20 -0.38 -36.24 2.10
CA PHE A 20 0.19 -34.98 1.64
C PHE A 20 -0.91 -34.09 1.04
N ASP A 21 -1.09 -32.89 1.60
CA ASP A 21 -2.14 -31.95 1.16
C ASP A 21 -1.69 -31.21 -0.10
N LEU A 22 -2.07 -31.75 -1.26
CA LEU A 22 -1.78 -31.15 -2.56
C LEU A 22 -2.34 -29.72 -2.72
N GLY A 23 -3.34 -29.34 -1.92
CA GLY A 23 -3.92 -27.99 -1.97
C GLY A 23 -2.90 -26.90 -1.66
N GLN A 24 -1.89 -27.20 -0.84
CA GLN A 24 -0.82 -26.26 -0.49
C GLN A 24 0.25 -26.14 -1.58
N CYS A 25 0.23 -27.02 -2.58
CA CYS A 25 1.16 -27.02 -3.71
C CYS A 25 0.60 -26.35 -4.97
N PHE A 26 -0.65 -25.89 -4.94
CA PHE A 26 -1.25 -25.15 -6.05
C PHE A 26 -0.76 -23.70 -6.04
N TYR A 27 -0.34 -23.22 -7.20
CA TYR A 27 0.02 -21.82 -7.35
C TYR A 27 -1.21 -20.94 -7.15
N SER A 28 -1.00 -19.71 -6.69
CA SER A 28 -2.09 -18.75 -6.43
C SER A 28 -3.02 -18.46 -7.63
N TYR A 29 -2.58 -18.71 -8.86
CA TYR A 29 -3.38 -18.54 -10.09
C TYR A 29 -4.12 -19.81 -10.53
N GLU A 30 -3.88 -20.94 -9.86
CA GLU A 30 -4.48 -22.23 -10.17
C GLU A 30 -5.77 -22.43 -9.36
N GLU A 31 -6.85 -21.79 -9.84
CA GLU A 31 -8.20 -22.00 -9.31
C GLU A 31 -8.82 -23.24 -9.99
N ASP A 32 -9.30 -24.22 -9.20
CA ASP A 32 -9.97 -25.45 -9.66
C ASP A 32 -9.11 -26.49 -10.42
N VAL A 33 -7.87 -26.75 -9.96
CA VAL A 33 -6.98 -27.77 -10.55
C VAL A 33 -7.62 -29.18 -10.53
N ALA A 34 -7.71 -29.82 -11.70
CA ALA A 34 -8.12 -31.21 -11.80
C ALA A 34 -6.94 -32.14 -11.43
N VAL A 35 -7.06 -32.83 -10.29
CA VAL A 35 -6.05 -33.79 -9.84
C VAL A 35 -6.44 -35.22 -10.21
N THR A 36 -5.60 -35.91 -10.97
CA THR A 36 -5.74 -37.33 -11.27
C THR A 36 -4.51 -38.14 -10.87
N TYR A 37 -4.68 -39.45 -10.71
CA TYR A 37 -3.63 -40.35 -10.22
C TYR A 37 -3.52 -41.61 -11.08
N THR A 38 -2.29 -42.01 -11.41
CA THR A 38 -1.96 -43.33 -11.94
C THR A 38 -1.22 -44.11 -10.87
N ASN A 39 -1.89 -45.10 -10.27
CA ASN A 39 -1.35 -45.89 -9.15
C ASN A 39 -0.75 -47.21 -9.64
N PHE A 40 0.45 -47.54 -9.17
CA PHE A 40 1.12 -48.80 -9.49
C PHE A 40 1.96 -49.31 -8.31
N THR A 41 2.50 -50.53 -8.41
CA THR A 41 3.29 -51.15 -7.33
C THR A 41 4.56 -51.74 -7.91
N LEU A 42 5.72 -51.32 -7.39
CA LEU A 42 7.03 -51.88 -7.74
C LEU A 42 7.72 -52.37 -6.48
N GLN A 43 8.22 -53.61 -6.52
CA GLN A 43 8.99 -54.23 -5.42
C GLN A 43 8.30 -54.18 -4.04
N GLY A 44 6.97 -54.13 -4.00
CA GLY A 44 6.17 -54.07 -2.77
C GLY A 44 5.89 -52.67 -2.23
N ASN A 45 6.43 -51.62 -2.85
CA ASN A 45 6.11 -50.23 -2.55
C ASN A 45 4.98 -49.73 -3.46
N GLN A 46 4.09 -48.89 -2.92
CA GLN A 46 3.04 -48.24 -3.70
C GLN A 46 3.57 -46.93 -4.27
N TYR A 47 3.34 -46.73 -5.57
CA TYR A 47 3.70 -45.51 -6.27
C TYR A 47 2.47 -44.88 -6.93
N SER A 48 2.47 -43.56 -7.06
CA SER A 48 1.41 -42.83 -7.73
C SER A 48 2.01 -41.69 -8.55
N ILE A 49 1.78 -41.66 -9.86
CA ILE A 49 2.03 -40.44 -10.66
C ILE A 49 0.81 -39.55 -10.46
N VAL A 50 1.04 -38.32 -10.02
CA VAL A 50 0.01 -37.30 -9.78
C VAL A 50 0.03 -36.33 -10.95
N TYR A 51 -1.14 -36.07 -11.50
CA TYR A 51 -1.33 -35.17 -12.63
C TYR A 51 -2.14 -33.96 -12.21
N PHE A 52 -1.69 -32.76 -12.59
CA PHE A 52 -2.45 -31.53 -12.49
C PHE A 52 -2.86 -31.11 -13.90
N ASP A 53 -4.16 -31.03 -14.15
CA ASP A 53 -4.75 -30.69 -15.45
C ASP A 53 -4.16 -31.52 -16.61
N GLY A 54 -3.89 -32.81 -16.34
CA GLY A 54 -3.34 -33.76 -17.29
C GLY A 54 -1.81 -33.79 -17.43
N THR A 55 -1.07 -32.97 -16.68
CA THR A 55 0.40 -32.92 -16.71
C THR A 55 1.01 -33.64 -15.51
N GLU A 56 1.95 -34.57 -15.74
CA GLU A 56 2.70 -35.26 -14.70
C GLU A 56 3.44 -34.25 -13.81
N THR A 57 3.09 -34.21 -12.53
CA THR A 57 3.60 -33.20 -11.60
C THR A 57 4.40 -33.83 -10.46
N PHE A 58 3.87 -34.88 -9.84
CA PHE A 58 4.55 -35.58 -8.75
C PHE A 58 4.65 -37.08 -9.01
N LEU A 59 5.70 -37.69 -8.46
CA LEU A 59 5.74 -39.13 -8.23
C LEU A 59 5.74 -39.38 -6.73
N PHE A 60 4.69 -40.02 -6.22
CA PHE A 60 4.57 -40.37 -4.81
C PHE A 60 5.10 -41.77 -4.55
N GLU A 61 5.77 -41.97 -3.41
CA GLU A 61 6.10 -43.27 -2.84
C GLU A 61 5.41 -43.39 -1.47
N ASN A 62 4.49 -44.35 -1.36
CA ASN A 62 3.67 -44.56 -0.15
C ASN A 62 2.94 -43.30 0.34
N GLY A 63 2.57 -42.39 -0.58
CA GLY A 63 1.83 -41.16 -0.29
C GLY A 63 2.69 -39.90 -0.11
N GLU A 64 4.01 -40.01 -0.19
CA GLU A 64 4.95 -38.88 -0.04
C GLU A 64 5.61 -38.54 -1.39
N PRO A 65 5.79 -37.25 -1.74
CA PRO A 65 6.47 -36.85 -2.98
C PRO A 65 7.95 -37.27 -2.97
N LEU A 66 8.39 -37.84 -4.09
CA LEU A 66 9.82 -38.07 -4.35
C LEU A 66 10.44 -36.83 -5.00
N THR A 67 11.66 -36.50 -4.58
CA THR A 67 12.47 -35.39 -5.13
C THR A 67 13.84 -35.84 -5.64
N ASP A 68 14.18 -37.12 -5.45
CA ASP A 68 15.42 -37.72 -5.95
C ASP A 68 15.28 -38.09 -7.43
N SER A 69 15.95 -37.31 -8.29
CA SER A 69 15.91 -37.46 -9.75
C SER A 69 16.30 -38.86 -10.23
N GLU A 70 17.34 -39.48 -9.66
CA GLU A 70 17.77 -40.82 -10.07
C GLU A 70 16.72 -41.87 -9.70
N LYS A 71 16.12 -41.71 -8.52
CA LYS A 71 15.06 -42.60 -8.05
C LYS A 71 13.78 -42.45 -8.88
N ILE A 72 13.35 -41.23 -9.19
CA ILE A 72 12.20 -40.95 -10.05
C ILE A 72 12.43 -41.59 -11.42
N ARG A 73 13.57 -41.32 -12.05
CA ARG A 73 13.93 -41.89 -13.36
C ARG A 73 13.90 -43.41 -13.37
N SER A 74 14.44 -44.04 -12.32
CA SER A 74 14.42 -45.50 -12.18
C SER A 74 13.00 -46.06 -12.09
N ILE A 75 12.14 -45.43 -11.28
CA ILE A 75 10.76 -45.86 -11.08
C ILE A 75 9.92 -45.69 -12.35
N ILE A 76 9.98 -44.51 -12.98
CA ILE A 76 9.25 -44.22 -14.22
C ILE A 76 9.73 -45.14 -15.34
N SER A 77 11.04 -45.34 -15.47
CA SER A 77 11.60 -46.29 -16.45
C SER A 77 11.02 -47.69 -16.29
N ILE A 78 11.00 -48.23 -15.06
CA ILE A 78 10.47 -49.59 -14.81
C ILE A 78 8.96 -49.63 -15.04
N HIS A 79 8.22 -48.60 -14.63
CA HIS A 79 6.78 -48.55 -14.83
C HIS A 79 6.43 -48.52 -16.32
N TYR A 80 7.05 -47.61 -17.07
CA TYR A 80 6.78 -47.44 -18.50
C TYR A 80 7.26 -48.66 -19.30
N LEU A 81 8.36 -49.28 -18.89
CA LEU A 81 8.81 -50.55 -19.47
C LEU A 81 7.78 -51.67 -19.30
N ASN A 82 7.07 -51.73 -18.18
CA ASN A 82 6.08 -52.78 -17.93
C ASN A 82 4.74 -52.52 -18.64
N GLU A 83 4.38 -51.25 -18.86
CA GLU A 83 3.08 -50.86 -19.42
C GLU A 83 3.13 -50.70 -20.94
N TYR A 84 4.19 -50.09 -21.46
CA TYR A 84 4.26 -49.60 -22.84
C TYR A 84 5.23 -50.38 -23.73
N TYR A 85 6.14 -51.17 -23.16
CA TYR A 85 7.06 -51.96 -23.99
C TYR A 85 6.32 -53.12 -24.67
N PRO A 86 6.49 -53.31 -26.00
CA PRO A 86 5.92 -54.44 -26.72
C PRO A 86 6.31 -55.79 -26.10
N SER A 87 5.33 -56.70 -26.00
CA SER A 87 5.59 -58.07 -25.60
C SER A 87 6.35 -58.82 -26.70
N SER A 88 7.04 -59.90 -26.32
CA SER A 88 7.72 -60.76 -27.31
C SER A 88 6.76 -61.33 -28.35
N ASP A 89 5.49 -61.59 -27.97
CA ASP A 89 4.48 -62.09 -28.91
C ASP A 89 4.12 -61.02 -29.95
N GLU A 90 3.94 -59.75 -29.56
CA GLU A 90 3.62 -58.66 -30.50
C GLU A 90 4.79 -58.36 -31.48
N ILE A 91 6.04 -58.54 -31.02
CA ILE A 91 7.24 -58.41 -31.88
C ILE A 91 7.34 -59.61 -32.84
N GLU A 92 7.01 -60.82 -32.36
CA GLU A 92 7.00 -62.01 -33.18
C GLU A 92 5.92 -61.93 -34.26
N ASP A 93 4.73 -61.38 -33.96
CA ASP A 93 3.68 -61.15 -34.95
C ASP A 93 4.20 -60.26 -36.12
N ALA A 94 4.96 -59.20 -35.81
CA ALA A 94 5.59 -58.36 -36.84
C ALA A 94 6.65 -59.13 -37.66
N ARG A 95 7.40 -60.03 -37.03
CA ARG A 95 8.37 -60.91 -37.74
C ARG A 95 7.67 -61.93 -38.62
N GLU A 96 6.58 -62.53 -38.15
CA GLU A 96 5.78 -63.47 -38.93
C GLU A 96 5.20 -62.77 -40.17
N LEU A 97 4.67 -61.55 -40.03
CA LEU A 97 4.21 -60.75 -41.18
C LEU A 97 5.35 -60.44 -42.17
N LEU A 98 6.54 -60.10 -41.68
CA LEU A 98 7.72 -59.87 -42.50
C LEU A 98 8.16 -61.14 -43.26
N ASP A 99 8.14 -62.30 -42.60
CA ASP A 99 8.48 -63.60 -43.21
C ASP A 99 7.40 -64.06 -44.20
N GLU A 100 6.11 -63.87 -43.88
CA GLU A 100 4.99 -64.14 -44.78
C GLU A 100 5.06 -63.27 -46.04
N TYR A 101 5.34 -61.97 -45.90
CA TYR A 101 5.61 -61.08 -47.02
C TYR A 101 6.82 -61.57 -47.85
N ASN A 102 7.94 -61.90 -47.20
CA ASN A 102 9.13 -62.39 -47.88
C ASN A 102 8.88 -63.70 -48.65
N GLN A 103 8.11 -64.62 -48.06
CA GLN A 103 7.75 -65.90 -48.67
C GLN A 103 6.77 -65.74 -49.83
N SER A 104 5.89 -64.73 -49.79
CA SER A 104 4.91 -64.47 -50.85
C SER A 104 5.54 -64.22 -52.23
N ARG A 105 6.75 -63.66 -52.26
CA ARG A 105 7.58 -63.49 -53.47
C ARG A 105 7.86 -64.80 -54.21
N ASN A 106 7.64 -65.94 -53.56
CA ASN A 106 7.94 -67.28 -54.04
C ASN A 106 6.79 -68.27 -53.78
N ASP A 107 5.53 -67.82 -53.82
CA ASP A 107 4.33 -68.64 -53.53
C ASP A 107 3.66 -69.28 -54.76
N GLY A 108 4.27 -69.10 -55.94
CA GLY A 108 3.70 -69.51 -57.21
C GLY A 108 3.49 -71.03 -57.38
N GLN A 109 2.61 -71.39 -58.32
CA GLN A 109 2.26 -72.80 -58.56
C GLN A 109 3.31 -73.56 -59.40
N LYS A 110 4.09 -72.84 -60.23
CA LYS A 110 4.98 -73.45 -61.24
C LYS A 110 6.39 -73.72 -60.71
N PHE A 111 6.91 -72.88 -59.81
CA PHE A 111 8.28 -72.99 -59.29
C PHE A 111 8.33 -72.85 -57.76
N PRO A 112 7.50 -73.61 -57.01
CA PRO A 112 7.16 -73.30 -55.64
C PRO A 112 8.39 -73.07 -54.76
N GLY A 113 8.44 -71.90 -54.12
CA GLY A 113 9.51 -71.47 -53.23
C GLY A 113 10.72 -70.88 -53.95
N LYS A 114 10.64 -70.58 -55.25
CA LYS A 114 11.77 -70.10 -56.05
C LYS A 114 11.40 -69.17 -57.22
N GLU A 115 10.17 -68.72 -57.36
CA GLU A 115 9.69 -67.92 -58.49
C GLU A 115 10.62 -66.72 -58.80
N GLU A 116 10.83 -65.88 -57.80
CA GLU A 116 11.64 -64.67 -57.91
C GLU A 116 13.13 -64.99 -58.12
N TYR A 117 13.67 -65.98 -57.41
CA TYR A 117 15.05 -66.46 -57.62
C TYR A 117 15.28 -67.10 -58.99
N VAL A 118 14.27 -67.79 -59.54
CA VAL A 118 14.30 -68.33 -60.90
C VAL A 118 14.28 -67.20 -61.91
N CYS A 119 13.51 -66.13 -61.66
CA CYS A 119 13.54 -64.95 -62.52
C CYS A 119 14.95 -64.34 -62.58
N ARG A 120 15.62 -64.14 -61.43
CA ARG A 120 17.03 -63.69 -61.38
C ARG A 120 17.96 -64.56 -62.21
N GLU A 121 17.77 -65.88 -62.18
CA GLU A 121 18.58 -66.84 -62.97
C GLU A 121 18.28 -66.73 -64.47
N VAL A 122 17.01 -66.65 -64.85
CA VAL A 122 16.59 -66.54 -66.25
C VAL A 122 17.11 -65.25 -66.89
N ILE A 123 17.10 -64.14 -66.14
CA ILE A 123 17.61 -62.85 -66.60
C ILE A 123 19.11 -62.64 -66.35
N PHE A 124 19.82 -63.69 -65.93
CA PHE A 124 21.28 -63.75 -65.77
C PHE A 124 21.87 -62.80 -64.72
N ILE A 125 21.08 -62.37 -63.73
CA ILE A 125 21.52 -61.46 -62.64
C ILE A 125 21.78 -62.15 -61.30
N ASP A 126 21.72 -63.49 -61.24
CA ASP A 126 21.94 -64.29 -60.03
C ASP A 126 23.43 -64.54 -59.70
N GLY A 127 24.35 -64.06 -60.53
CA GLY A 127 25.79 -64.24 -60.37
C GLY A 127 26.34 -65.60 -60.81
N ARG A 128 25.51 -66.52 -61.31
CA ARG A 128 26.01 -67.81 -61.85
C ARG A 128 26.69 -67.63 -63.19
N VAL A 129 26.15 -66.74 -64.03
CA VAL A 129 26.77 -66.37 -65.31
C VAL A 129 27.91 -65.38 -65.07
N LYS A 130 29.02 -65.57 -65.79
CA LYS A 130 30.22 -64.75 -65.66
C LYS A 130 30.61 -64.15 -66.99
N ASN A 131 30.87 -62.84 -67.02
CA ASN A 131 31.58 -62.20 -68.12
C ASN A 131 33.09 -62.21 -67.77
N GLY A 132 33.83 -63.12 -68.39
CA GLY A 132 35.20 -63.44 -67.97
C GLY A 132 35.23 -64.07 -66.58
N ASN A 133 35.86 -63.40 -65.60
CA ASN A 133 35.95 -63.86 -64.21
C ASN A 133 34.98 -63.14 -63.26
N GLN A 134 34.21 -62.16 -63.74
CA GLN A 134 33.28 -61.41 -62.91
C GLN A 134 31.87 -62.01 -63.01
N PRO A 135 31.21 -62.32 -61.87
CA PRO A 135 29.82 -62.72 -61.89
C PRO A 135 28.93 -61.54 -62.28
N ILE A 136 27.87 -61.82 -63.02
CA ILE A 136 26.89 -60.83 -63.48
C ILE A 136 25.78 -60.73 -62.44
N TYR A 137 25.59 -59.53 -61.92
CA TYR A 137 24.52 -59.19 -60.99
C TYR A 137 24.12 -57.74 -61.22
N CYS A 138 22.86 -57.43 -60.93
CA CYS A 138 22.32 -56.09 -61.06
C CYS A 138 21.61 -55.77 -59.74
N ARG A 139 22.35 -55.21 -58.77
CA ARG A 139 21.84 -55.02 -57.39
C ARG A 139 21.57 -53.56 -57.04
N THR A 140 22.37 -52.67 -57.60
CA THR A 140 22.35 -51.23 -57.31
C THR A 140 22.82 -50.47 -58.56
N GLU A 141 22.68 -49.15 -58.59
CA GLU A 141 23.22 -48.32 -59.69
C GLU A 141 24.73 -48.48 -59.90
N ALA A 142 25.50 -48.83 -58.87
CA ALA A 142 26.93 -49.16 -59.01
C ALA A 142 27.17 -50.44 -59.85
N ASP A 143 26.10 -51.22 -60.03
CA ASP A 143 25.81 -52.34 -60.91
C ASP A 143 25.88 -52.09 -62.42
N GLU A 144 25.84 -50.83 -62.90
CA GLU A 144 25.43 -50.48 -64.28
C GLU A 144 26.13 -51.29 -65.39
N GLU A 145 27.47 -51.45 -65.32
CA GLU A 145 28.22 -52.23 -66.32
C GLU A 145 27.79 -53.72 -66.34
N ARG A 146 27.44 -54.28 -65.18
CA ARG A 146 26.98 -55.66 -65.05
C ARG A 146 25.52 -55.81 -65.46
N CYS A 147 24.66 -54.82 -65.15
CA CYS A 147 23.29 -54.76 -65.67
C CYS A 147 23.31 -54.71 -67.22
N GLN A 148 24.24 -53.94 -67.79
CA GLN A 148 24.46 -53.89 -69.23
C GLN A 148 24.91 -55.23 -69.81
N ASP A 149 25.81 -55.95 -69.14
CA ASP A 149 26.20 -57.31 -69.54
C ASP A 149 25.01 -58.29 -69.52
N ALA A 150 24.14 -58.23 -68.50
CA ALA A 150 22.92 -59.03 -68.43
C ALA A 150 21.96 -58.69 -69.59
N SER A 151 21.76 -57.40 -69.89
CA SER A 151 20.93 -56.94 -71.02
C SER A 151 21.44 -57.46 -72.37
N MET A 152 22.77 -57.48 -72.56
CA MET A 152 23.40 -57.99 -73.78
C MET A 152 23.23 -59.49 -73.92
N LEU A 153 23.42 -60.24 -72.84
CA LEU A 153 23.23 -61.70 -72.83
C LEU A 153 21.76 -62.06 -73.07
N MET A 154 20.84 -61.35 -72.43
CA MET A 154 19.40 -61.53 -72.64
C MET A 154 19.01 -61.26 -74.09
N TYR A 155 19.50 -60.17 -74.69
CA TYR A 155 19.28 -59.86 -76.10
C TYR A 155 19.77 -60.97 -77.04
N GLN A 156 20.97 -61.50 -76.77
CA GLN A 156 21.54 -62.60 -77.55
C GLN A 156 20.74 -63.89 -77.39
N PHE A 157 20.36 -64.22 -76.15
CA PHE A 157 19.54 -65.38 -75.84
C PHE A 157 18.19 -65.32 -76.58
N LEU A 158 17.46 -64.22 -76.42
CA LEU A 158 16.18 -63.99 -77.07
C LEU A 158 16.25 -64.05 -78.61
N THR A 159 17.28 -63.45 -79.20
CA THR A 159 17.52 -63.52 -80.66
C THR A 159 17.80 -64.96 -81.11
N SER A 160 18.53 -65.73 -80.30
CA SER A 160 18.87 -67.12 -80.63
C SER A 160 17.65 -68.06 -80.58
N VAL A 161 16.71 -67.81 -79.66
CA VAL A 161 15.50 -68.62 -79.49
C VAL A 161 14.45 -68.31 -80.56
N THR A 162 14.27 -67.04 -80.89
CA THR A 162 13.21 -66.57 -81.80
C THR A 162 13.64 -66.50 -83.27
N GLY A 163 14.96 -66.48 -83.55
CA GLY A 163 15.53 -66.37 -84.89
C GLY A 163 15.54 -64.95 -85.48
N THR A 164 14.91 -63.98 -84.81
CA THR A 164 14.93 -62.54 -85.13
C THR A 164 14.92 -61.74 -83.83
N PRO A 165 15.64 -60.61 -83.71
CA PRO A 165 15.66 -59.85 -82.46
C PRO A 165 14.24 -59.43 -82.04
N PRO A 166 13.75 -59.84 -80.85
CA PRO A 166 12.42 -59.44 -80.40
C PRO A 166 12.34 -57.98 -79.94
N VAL A 167 13.49 -57.35 -79.66
CA VAL A 167 13.63 -55.93 -79.35
C VAL A 167 14.66 -55.28 -80.29
N SER A 168 14.64 -53.95 -80.43
CA SER A 168 15.50 -53.23 -81.39
C SER A 168 16.98 -53.16 -81.00
N SER A 169 17.30 -53.25 -79.71
CA SER A 169 18.65 -53.20 -79.17
C SER A 169 18.71 -53.77 -77.74
N PRO A 170 19.90 -54.20 -77.27
CA PRO A 170 20.10 -54.59 -75.87
C PRO A 170 19.70 -53.52 -74.86
N SER A 171 19.85 -52.23 -75.20
CA SER A 171 19.52 -51.11 -74.32
C SER A 171 18.04 -51.06 -73.91
N VAL A 172 17.13 -51.65 -74.70
CA VAL A 172 15.70 -51.73 -74.36
C VAL A 172 15.46 -52.70 -73.20
N LEU A 173 16.41 -53.62 -72.94
CA LEU A 173 16.35 -54.58 -71.85
C LEU A 173 17.03 -54.08 -70.58
N LEU A 174 17.75 -52.96 -70.64
CA LEU A 174 18.57 -52.51 -69.51
C LEU A 174 17.70 -52.04 -68.34
N GLU A 175 16.82 -51.07 -68.57
CA GLU A 175 15.91 -50.52 -67.56
C GLU A 175 15.05 -51.61 -66.91
N PRO A 176 14.33 -52.50 -67.64
CA PRO A 176 13.61 -53.60 -67.00
C PRO A 176 14.47 -54.55 -66.15
N ILE A 177 15.75 -54.75 -66.51
CA ILE A 177 16.69 -55.58 -65.73
C ILE A 177 17.14 -54.84 -64.47
N GLU A 178 17.34 -53.53 -64.58
CA GLU A 178 17.67 -52.65 -63.46
C GLU A 178 16.51 -52.58 -62.48
N ASP A 179 15.30 -52.26 -62.93
CA ASP A 179 14.09 -52.17 -62.11
C ASP A 179 13.87 -53.47 -61.33
N PHE A 180 13.78 -54.60 -62.05
CA PHE A 180 13.60 -55.91 -61.40
C PHE A 180 14.78 -56.25 -60.48
N GLY A 181 16.03 -56.05 -60.94
CA GLY A 181 17.22 -56.43 -60.19
C GLY A 181 17.39 -55.64 -58.90
N PHE A 182 17.21 -54.32 -58.97
CA PHE A 182 17.32 -53.42 -57.83
C PHE A 182 16.21 -53.68 -56.83
N ALA A 183 14.96 -53.83 -57.29
CA ALA A 183 13.83 -54.14 -56.43
C ALA A 183 13.99 -55.51 -55.73
N SER A 184 14.39 -56.52 -56.49
CA SER A 184 14.58 -57.89 -56.03
C SER A 184 15.68 -58.00 -54.96
N TYR A 185 16.88 -57.46 -55.22
CA TYR A 185 17.97 -57.46 -54.24
C TYR A 185 17.77 -56.44 -53.11
N GLY A 186 17.14 -55.31 -53.40
CA GLY A 186 16.79 -54.26 -52.44
C GLY A 186 15.81 -54.77 -51.40
N THR A 187 14.80 -55.54 -51.82
CA THR A 187 13.87 -56.22 -50.92
C THR A 187 14.59 -57.18 -49.96
N ASP A 188 15.49 -58.04 -50.46
CA ASP A 188 16.29 -58.93 -49.59
C ASP A 188 17.10 -58.14 -48.54
N TYR A 189 17.65 -57.00 -48.95
CA TYR A 189 18.45 -56.15 -48.09
C TYR A 189 17.61 -55.47 -46.99
N LEU A 190 16.48 -54.87 -47.36
CA LEU A 190 15.58 -54.21 -46.42
C LEU A 190 14.99 -55.20 -45.42
N LEU A 191 14.42 -56.33 -45.90
CA LEU A 191 13.84 -57.35 -45.03
C LEU A 191 14.89 -57.94 -44.06
N GLY A 192 16.11 -58.19 -44.55
CA GLY A 192 17.22 -58.65 -43.73
C GLY A 192 17.61 -57.64 -42.64
N ASN A 193 17.66 -56.35 -42.98
CA ASN A 193 17.98 -55.30 -42.01
C ASN A 193 16.87 -55.09 -40.98
N ILE A 194 15.59 -55.12 -41.39
CA ILE A 194 14.45 -55.00 -40.48
C ILE A 194 14.50 -56.14 -39.47
N THR A 195 14.64 -57.39 -39.96
CA THR A 195 14.77 -58.59 -39.10
C THR A 195 15.93 -58.44 -38.12
N GLN A 196 17.13 -58.09 -38.61
CA GLN A 196 18.31 -57.93 -37.78
C GLN A 196 18.11 -56.85 -36.69
N LYS A 197 17.49 -55.72 -37.04
CA LYS A 197 17.25 -54.62 -36.10
C LYS A 197 16.24 -55.00 -35.03
N LEU A 198 15.18 -55.71 -35.39
CA LEU A 198 14.21 -56.25 -34.44
C LEU A 198 14.87 -57.26 -33.48
N ASP A 199 15.74 -58.13 -33.99
CA ASP A 199 16.52 -59.08 -33.19
C ASP A 199 17.47 -58.38 -32.21
N GLU A 200 18.25 -57.41 -32.70
CA GLU A 200 19.15 -56.62 -31.86
C GLU A 200 18.39 -55.82 -30.78
N ALA A 201 17.20 -55.30 -31.13
CA ALA A 201 16.35 -54.57 -30.21
C ALA A 201 15.66 -55.45 -29.15
N GLU A 202 15.39 -56.72 -29.45
CA GLU A 202 14.87 -57.66 -28.45
C GLU A 202 15.91 -57.92 -27.34
N ASP A 203 17.19 -58.02 -27.73
CA ASP A 203 18.33 -58.16 -26.80
C ASP A 203 18.72 -56.84 -26.13
N ASN A 204 18.43 -55.70 -26.77
CA ASN A 204 18.73 -54.37 -26.27
C ASN A 204 17.52 -53.43 -26.39
N ARG A 205 16.70 -53.44 -25.34
CA ARG A 205 15.40 -52.73 -25.30
C ARG A 205 15.46 -51.24 -25.63
N SER A 206 16.60 -50.57 -25.45
CA SER A 206 16.74 -49.16 -25.82
C SER A 206 16.80 -48.93 -27.34
N GLN A 207 16.89 -49.98 -28.15
CA GLN A 207 16.96 -49.89 -29.62
C GLN A 207 15.63 -50.18 -30.30
N MET A 208 14.59 -50.63 -29.56
CA MET A 208 13.31 -51.04 -30.15
C MET A 208 12.62 -49.91 -30.90
N TYR A 209 12.61 -48.69 -30.36
CA TYR A 209 12.02 -47.55 -31.04
C TYR A 209 12.69 -47.28 -32.39
N SER A 210 14.03 -47.24 -32.42
CA SER A 210 14.80 -47.04 -33.65
C SER A 210 14.68 -48.20 -34.66
N ALA A 211 14.35 -49.41 -34.18
CA ALA A 211 14.13 -50.58 -35.03
C ALA A 211 12.76 -50.51 -35.71
N LEU A 212 11.72 -50.15 -34.95
CA LEU A 212 10.36 -49.93 -35.45
C LEU A 212 10.31 -48.73 -36.41
N GLU A 213 10.98 -47.62 -36.07
CA GLU A 213 11.11 -46.45 -36.95
C GLU A 213 11.78 -46.82 -38.28
N TYR A 214 12.87 -47.60 -38.25
CA TYR A 214 13.50 -48.08 -39.49
C TYR A 214 12.58 -48.99 -40.31
N ALA A 215 11.80 -49.85 -39.65
CA ALA A 215 10.85 -50.73 -40.32
C ALA A 215 9.75 -49.92 -41.01
N GLU A 216 9.12 -48.99 -40.30
CA GLU A 216 8.10 -48.07 -40.81
C GLU A 216 8.63 -47.26 -42.01
N GLU A 217 9.85 -46.70 -41.91
CA GLU A 217 10.48 -45.96 -43.00
C GLU A 217 10.83 -46.83 -44.22
N SER A 218 11.05 -48.14 -44.02
CA SER A 218 11.44 -49.07 -45.08
C SER A 218 10.24 -49.65 -45.84
N ILE A 219 9.05 -49.67 -45.23
CA ILE A 219 7.84 -50.25 -45.83
C ILE A 219 7.44 -49.57 -47.15
N PRO A 220 7.40 -48.23 -47.28
CA PRO A 220 7.09 -47.57 -48.54
C PRO A 220 8.06 -47.93 -49.69
N THR A 221 9.33 -48.20 -49.38
CA THR A 221 10.31 -48.68 -50.38
C THR A 221 10.08 -50.15 -50.73
N LEU A 222 9.60 -50.97 -49.80
CA LEU A 222 9.19 -52.34 -50.08
C LEU A 222 7.96 -52.38 -50.99
N GLU A 223 7.02 -51.43 -50.86
CA GLU A 223 5.88 -51.26 -51.77
C GLU A 223 6.33 -50.91 -53.18
N GLU A 224 7.24 -49.92 -53.33
CA GLU A 224 7.82 -49.56 -54.63
C GLU A 224 8.54 -50.76 -55.29
N TYR A 225 9.33 -51.50 -54.51
CA TYR A 225 10.01 -52.69 -55.01
C TYR A 225 9.05 -53.84 -55.35
N MET A 226 7.93 -53.96 -54.64
CA MET A 226 6.88 -54.90 -55.00
C MET A 226 6.31 -54.57 -56.38
N GLU A 227 5.90 -53.31 -56.60
CA GLU A 227 5.38 -52.84 -57.88
C GLU A 227 6.38 -53.09 -59.03
N ASP A 228 7.66 -52.72 -58.85
CA ASP A 228 8.71 -52.93 -59.85
C ASP A 228 8.92 -54.41 -60.23
N MET A 229 8.77 -55.32 -59.26
CA MET A 229 8.88 -56.76 -59.50
C MET A 229 7.67 -57.33 -60.23
N GLU A 230 6.45 -56.91 -59.86
CA GLU A 230 5.20 -57.39 -60.47
C GLU A 230 4.97 -56.83 -61.88
N ASP A 231 5.24 -55.53 -62.09
CA ASP A 231 5.09 -54.83 -63.36
C ASP A 231 6.25 -55.09 -64.35
N SER A 232 7.25 -55.89 -63.94
CA SER A 232 8.41 -56.20 -64.78
C SER A 232 8.01 -56.85 -66.11
N LEU A 233 8.57 -56.37 -67.22
CA LEU A 233 8.32 -56.90 -68.58
C LEU A 233 8.70 -58.39 -68.73
N PHE A 234 9.43 -58.96 -67.76
CA PHE A 234 9.86 -60.35 -67.77
C PHE A 234 8.80 -61.33 -67.28
N THR A 235 7.82 -60.91 -66.47
CA THR A 235 6.88 -61.82 -65.77
C THR A 235 5.88 -62.49 -66.72
N TRP A 236 5.30 -63.61 -66.24
CA TRP A 236 4.28 -64.37 -66.96
C TRP A 236 2.90 -63.97 -66.45
N ASN A 237 2.10 -63.27 -67.26
CA ASN A 237 0.70 -63.04 -66.91
C ASN A 237 -0.18 -64.24 -67.31
N GLU A 238 -0.75 -64.97 -66.34
CA GLU A 238 -1.56 -66.17 -66.65
C GLU A 238 -2.84 -65.88 -67.46
N ASN A 239 -3.30 -64.63 -67.47
CA ASN A 239 -4.52 -64.19 -68.15
C ASN A 239 -4.28 -63.62 -69.57
N LEU A 240 -3.02 -63.36 -69.94
CA LEU A 240 -2.62 -62.84 -71.26
C LEU A 240 -1.66 -63.82 -71.93
N ALA A 241 -2.06 -64.38 -73.08
CA ALA A 241 -1.08 -65.04 -73.94
C ALA A 241 0.00 -64.01 -74.30
N CYS A 242 1.26 -64.27 -73.95
CA CYS A 242 2.43 -63.39 -74.13
C CYS A 242 2.17 -62.34 -75.21
N ASP A 243 1.73 -61.16 -74.78
CA ASP A 243 1.35 -60.10 -75.68
C ASP A 243 2.60 -59.35 -76.13
N SER A 244 2.44 -58.31 -76.95
CA SER A 244 3.60 -57.56 -77.45
C SER A 244 4.39 -56.83 -76.36
N ASN A 245 3.89 -56.79 -75.12
CA ASN A 245 4.45 -55.99 -74.04
C ASN A 245 5.09 -56.84 -72.92
N HIS A 246 4.82 -58.14 -72.84
CA HIS A 246 5.46 -59.04 -71.86
C HIS A 246 6.24 -60.17 -72.54
N TRP A 247 7.45 -60.46 -72.05
CA TRP A 247 8.32 -61.49 -72.65
C TRP A 247 8.15 -62.89 -72.05
N CYS A 248 7.38 -63.05 -70.98
CA CYS A 248 7.04 -64.34 -70.35
C CYS A 248 8.28 -65.21 -70.04
N LEU A 249 9.36 -64.58 -69.57
CA LEU A 249 10.61 -65.28 -69.27
C LEU A 249 10.64 -65.74 -67.82
N CYS A 250 10.12 -64.92 -66.93
CA CYS A 250 10.04 -65.17 -65.51
C CYS A 250 8.71 -65.83 -65.14
N PRO A 251 8.69 -66.63 -64.07
CA PRO A 251 7.44 -67.05 -63.44
C PRO A 251 6.59 -65.84 -63.05
N ASP A 252 5.29 -66.07 -62.85
CA ASP A 252 4.43 -65.08 -62.21
C ASP A 252 4.88 -64.92 -60.75
N ILE A 253 4.98 -63.68 -60.29
CA ILE A 253 5.36 -63.33 -58.91
C ILE A 253 4.16 -62.58 -58.36
N ASN A 254 3.49 -63.17 -57.38
CA ASN A 254 2.28 -62.61 -56.77
C ASN A 254 2.60 -62.29 -55.32
N ILE A 255 3.10 -61.08 -55.11
CA ILE A 255 3.53 -60.61 -53.80
C ILE A 255 2.27 -60.23 -53.02
N ASN A 256 2.23 -60.60 -51.74
CA ASN A 256 1.05 -60.37 -50.91
C ASN A 256 1.08 -58.96 -50.32
N GLU A 257 0.55 -57.97 -51.06
CA GLU A 257 0.41 -56.57 -50.64
C GLU A 257 -0.28 -56.44 -49.27
N THR A 258 -1.34 -57.22 -49.02
CA THR A 258 -2.06 -57.21 -47.73
C THR A 258 -1.15 -57.53 -46.55
N LYS A 259 -0.09 -58.34 -46.74
CA LYS A 259 0.86 -58.64 -45.66
C LYS A 259 1.79 -57.49 -45.35
N LEU A 260 2.10 -56.67 -46.36
CA LEU A 260 2.88 -55.46 -46.18
C LEU A 260 2.05 -54.37 -45.48
N GLU A 261 0.77 -54.22 -45.85
CA GLU A 261 -0.20 -53.35 -45.15
C GLU A 261 -0.39 -53.78 -43.68
N GLU A 262 -0.58 -55.09 -43.42
CA GLU A 262 -0.69 -55.63 -42.06
C GLU A 262 0.59 -55.37 -41.24
N LEU A 263 1.76 -55.46 -41.88
CA LEU A 263 3.04 -55.15 -41.24
C LEU A 263 3.17 -53.66 -40.91
N GLU A 264 2.73 -52.77 -41.80
CA GLU A 264 2.72 -51.32 -41.56
C GLU A 264 1.87 -50.96 -40.35
N GLU A 265 0.63 -51.49 -40.30
CA GLU A 265 -0.28 -51.29 -39.17
C GLU A 265 0.34 -51.81 -37.86
N GLN A 266 0.88 -53.04 -37.87
CA GLN A 266 1.50 -53.63 -36.69
C GLN A 266 2.73 -52.84 -36.22
N VAL A 267 3.61 -52.41 -37.12
CA VAL A 267 4.80 -51.61 -36.77
C VAL A 267 4.40 -50.24 -36.21
N GLY A 268 3.40 -49.59 -36.82
CA GLY A 268 2.83 -48.33 -36.34
C GLY A 268 2.25 -48.46 -34.93
N ASP A 269 1.40 -49.46 -34.69
CA ASP A 269 0.80 -49.74 -33.39
C ASP A 269 1.86 -50.01 -32.31
N LEU A 270 2.91 -50.79 -32.64
CA LEU A 270 4.02 -51.06 -31.73
C LEU A 270 4.81 -49.80 -31.39
N LYS A 271 5.04 -48.92 -32.38
CA LYS A 271 5.78 -47.68 -32.20
C LYS A 271 5.00 -46.69 -31.33
N ASP A 272 3.71 -46.51 -31.62
CA ASP A 272 2.79 -45.65 -30.84
C ASP A 272 2.69 -46.13 -29.39
N LYS A 273 2.60 -47.45 -29.19
CA LYS A 273 2.60 -48.06 -27.85
C LYS A 273 3.91 -47.78 -27.11
N LEU A 274 5.05 -47.85 -27.78
CA LEU A 274 6.38 -47.66 -27.19
C LEU A 274 6.72 -46.18 -26.93
N GLY A 275 6.05 -45.24 -27.60
CA GLY A 275 6.30 -43.79 -27.51
C GLY A 275 6.50 -43.27 -26.09
N PRO A 276 5.57 -43.51 -25.14
CA PRO A 276 5.73 -43.06 -23.75
C PRO A 276 7.00 -43.60 -23.08
N TYR A 277 7.42 -44.83 -23.39
CA TYR A 277 8.66 -45.40 -22.84
C TYR A 277 9.91 -44.75 -23.44
N ASP A 278 9.90 -44.27 -24.68
CA ASP A 278 11.05 -43.53 -25.24
C ASP A 278 11.23 -42.18 -24.53
N GLU A 279 10.12 -41.51 -24.20
CA GLU A 279 10.08 -40.21 -23.53
C GLU A 279 10.28 -40.26 -22.00
N TYR A 280 10.49 -41.46 -21.42
CA TYR A 280 10.51 -41.63 -19.96
C TYR A 280 11.52 -40.74 -19.23
N GLN A 281 12.64 -40.39 -19.88
CA GLN A 281 13.67 -39.54 -19.29
C GLN A 281 13.18 -38.10 -19.14
N GLU A 282 12.58 -37.56 -20.20
CA GLU A 282 11.99 -36.21 -20.21
C GLU A 282 10.84 -36.13 -19.20
N VAL A 283 9.94 -37.12 -19.18
CA VAL A 283 8.85 -37.19 -18.19
C VAL A 283 9.41 -37.25 -16.76
N SER A 284 10.46 -38.01 -16.51
CA SER A 284 11.08 -38.11 -15.17
C SER A 284 11.71 -36.78 -14.73
N GLU A 285 12.36 -36.07 -15.65
CA GLU A 285 12.92 -34.74 -15.39
C GLU A 285 11.81 -33.72 -15.12
N ASN A 286 10.74 -33.73 -15.92
CA ASN A 286 9.57 -32.87 -15.73
C ASN A 286 8.91 -33.10 -14.36
N ILE A 287 8.68 -34.35 -13.97
CA ILE A 287 8.15 -34.70 -12.64
C ILE A 287 9.08 -34.19 -11.54
N CYS A 288 10.40 -34.40 -11.67
CA CYS A 288 11.37 -33.99 -10.66
C CYS A 288 11.38 -32.46 -10.48
N ASN A 289 11.45 -31.71 -11.59
CA ASN A 289 11.47 -30.26 -11.58
C ASN A 289 10.15 -29.70 -11.04
N ALA A 290 9.01 -30.17 -11.53
CA ALA A 290 7.70 -29.76 -11.06
C ALA A 290 7.48 -30.07 -9.57
N SER A 291 7.97 -31.23 -9.10
CA SER A 291 7.92 -31.59 -7.68
C SER A 291 8.74 -30.63 -6.82
N GLN A 292 9.96 -30.30 -7.24
CA GLN A 292 10.83 -29.38 -6.50
C GLN A 292 10.26 -27.96 -6.46
N GLU A 293 9.84 -27.43 -7.61
CA GLU A 293 9.26 -26.08 -7.72
C GLU A 293 8.01 -25.92 -6.84
N ARG A 294 7.14 -26.94 -6.81
CA ARG A 294 5.91 -26.87 -6.01
C ARG A 294 6.13 -27.09 -4.51
N LEU A 295 7.11 -27.90 -4.13
CA LEU A 295 7.50 -28.04 -2.72
C LEU A 295 8.15 -26.76 -2.19
N GLU A 296 9.02 -26.12 -2.98
CA GLU A 296 9.59 -24.82 -2.65
C GLU A 296 8.51 -23.73 -2.57
N TYR A 297 7.54 -23.74 -3.50
CA TYR A 297 6.38 -22.85 -3.42
C TYR A 297 5.58 -23.05 -2.13
N MET A 298 5.28 -24.30 -1.75
CA MET A 298 4.56 -24.61 -0.52
C MET A 298 5.29 -24.11 0.73
N GLU A 299 6.61 -24.33 0.83
CA GLU A 299 7.43 -23.84 1.94
C GLU A 299 7.46 -22.31 2.00
N THR A 300 7.62 -21.65 0.85
CA THR A 300 7.66 -20.18 0.77
C THR A 300 6.31 -19.55 1.09
N GLU A 301 5.19 -20.14 0.66
CA GLU A 301 3.85 -19.65 0.95
C GLU A 301 3.50 -19.84 2.44
N THR A 302 3.91 -20.95 3.05
CA THR A 302 3.75 -21.17 4.51
C THR A 302 4.48 -20.09 5.29
N ARG A 303 5.73 -19.81 4.92
CA ARG A 303 6.55 -18.76 5.55
C ARG A 303 5.99 -17.35 5.32
N ALA A 304 5.40 -17.10 4.15
CA ALA A 304 4.70 -15.84 3.87
C ALA A 304 3.55 -15.60 4.85
N GLN A 305 2.76 -16.64 5.13
CA GLN A 305 1.62 -16.57 6.06
C GLN A 305 2.08 -16.35 7.51
N GLU A 306 3.15 -17.03 7.94
CA GLU A 306 3.76 -16.82 9.26
C GLU A 306 4.22 -15.37 9.44
N TYR A 307 5.02 -14.84 8.51
CA TYR A 307 5.50 -13.46 8.58
C TYR A 307 4.42 -12.41 8.42
N LEU A 308 3.37 -12.69 7.64
CA LEU A 308 2.22 -11.79 7.55
C LEU A 308 1.50 -11.69 8.89
N SER A 309 1.30 -12.82 9.58
CA SER A 309 0.70 -12.85 10.91
C SER A 309 1.54 -12.06 11.92
N ASP A 310 2.87 -12.23 11.92
CA ASP A 310 3.77 -11.52 12.82
C ASP A 310 3.81 -10.02 12.52
N TYR A 311 3.79 -9.62 11.24
CA TYR A 311 3.72 -8.21 10.84
C TYR A 311 2.39 -7.56 11.24
N GLU A 312 1.27 -8.26 11.09
CA GLU A 312 -0.07 -7.74 11.42
C GLU A 312 -0.23 -7.41 12.92
N GLU A 313 0.51 -8.09 13.81
CA GLU A 313 0.55 -7.76 15.25
C GLU A 313 1.03 -6.32 15.51
N PHE A 314 1.97 -5.84 14.70
CA PHE A 314 2.61 -4.52 14.87
C PHE A 314 2.03 -3.43 13.96
N ASN A 315 1.44 -3.81 12.82
CA ASN A 315 1.00 -2.88 11.78
C ASN A 315 0.03 -1.80 12.29
N GLY A 316 -0.95 -2.20 13.12
CA GLY A 316 -1.91 -1.27 13.71
C GLY A 316 -1.25 -0.21 14.60
N SER A 317 -0.40 -0.65 15.53
CA SER A 317 0.32 0.24 16.45
C SER A 317 1.24 1.22 15.71
N ALA A 318 1.96 0.74 14.69
CA ALA A 318 2.81 1.62 13.89
C ALA A 318 2.02 2.65 13.08
N ALA A 319 0.86 2.28 12.51
CA ALA A 319 0.02 3.20 11.75
C ALA A 319 -0.52 4.35 12.63
N GLU A 320 -0.80 4.08 13.90
CA GLU A 320 -1.19 5.09 14.89
C GLU A 320 0.02 5.90 15.40
N LEU A 321 1.18 5.26 15.59
CA LEU A 321 2.37 5.90 16.16
C LEU A 321 3.09 6.83 15.17
N ILE A 322 3.13 6.49 13.88
CA ILE A 322 3.81 7.30 12.86
C ILE A 322 3.38 8.79 12.90
N PRO A 323 2.09 9.16 12.87
CA PRO A 323 1.69 10.56 12.91
C PRO A 323 2.04 11.25 14.23
N VAL A 324 1.97 10.53 15.37
CA VAL A 324 2.38 11.08 16.67
C VAL A 324 3.88 11.37 16.72
N ALA A 325 4.69 10.45 16.19
CA ALA A 325 6.13 10.62 16.09
C ALA A 325 6.51 11.73 15.10
N GLU A 326 5.76 11.89 14.00
CA GLU A 326 5.92 13.02 13.08
C GLU A 326 5.69 14.35 13.80
N GLU A 327 4.55 14.50 14.48
CA GLU A 327 4.21 15.70 15.26
C GLU A 327 5.28 16.01 16.32
N ALA A 328 5.74 14.99 17.05
CA ALA A 328 6.81 15.16 18.04
C ALA A 328 8.11 15.68 17.39
N THR A 329 8.48 15.16 16.22
CA THR A 329 9.69 15.59 15.51
C THR A 329 9.57 16.93 14.79
N ASP A 330 8.35 17.38 14.49
CA ASP A 330 8.09 18.71 13.95
C ASP A 330 8.35 19.77 15.01
N HIS A 331 7.95 19.52 16.26
CA HIS A 331 8.17 20.44 17.38
C HIS A 331 9.55 20.32 18.02
N ILE A 332 10.09 19.09 18.14
CA ILE A 332 11.32 18.82 18.87
C ILE A 332 12.37 18.14 17.98
N SER A 333 13.54 18.77 17.87
CA SER A 333 14.69 18.22 17.16
C SER A 333 15.38 17.12 17.98
N ASN A 334 15.08 15.86 17.65
CA ASN A 334 15.78 14.69 18.18
C ASN A 334 16.24 13.78 17.03
N PHE A 335 17.55 13.81 16.74
CA PHE A 335 18.14 13.06 15.62
C PHE A 335 17.86 11.55 15.68
N THR A 336 17.90 10.95 16.88
CA THR A 336 17.66 9.51 17.06
C THR A 336 16.20 9.17 16.75
N VAL A 337 15.25 9.96 17.25
CA VAL A 337 13.81 9.75 17.00
C VAL A 337 13.50 9.94 15.51
N SER A 338 14.02 10.99 14.87
CA SER A 338 13.83 11.20 13.43
C SER A 338 14.42 10.05 12.58
N GLN A 339 15.60 9.53 12.97
CA GLN A 339 16.22 8.39 12.28
C GLN A 339 15.37 7.12 12.46
N ASN A 340 14.93 6.83 13.69
CA ASN A 340 14.08 5.69 14.01
C ASN A 340 12.73 5.77 13.28
N LEU A 341 12.10 6.95 13.22
CA LEU A 341 10.84 7.17 12.50
C LEU A 341 11.00 6.91 11.00
N SER A 342 12.09 7.42 10.39
CA SER A 342 12.39 7.16 8.98
C SER A 342 12.62 5.66 8.70
N ARG A 343 13.34 4.98 9.61
CA ARG A 343 13.55 3.53 9.52
C ARG A 343 12.24 2.75 9.68
N LEU A 344 11.40 3.11 10.66
CA LEU A 344 10.08 2.52 10.88
C LEU A 344 9.20 2.63 9.63
N LYS A 345 9.12 3.82 9.02
CA LYS A 345 8.36 4.03 7.77
C LYS A 345 8.89 3.18 6.61
N THR A 346 10.20 3.06 6.51
CA THR A 346 10.84 2.22 5.49
C THR A 346 10.46 0.74 5.68
N LEU A 347 10.53 0.23 6.92
CA LEU A 347 10.15 -1.15 7.26
C LEU A 347 8.64 -1.39 7.08
N HIS A 348 7.81 -0.43 7.46
CA HIS A 348 6.36 -0.48 7.30
C HIS A 348 5.94 -0.71 5.84
N ALA A 349 6.66 -0.12 4.89
CA ALA A 349 6.45 -0.32 3.46
C ALA A 349 7.14 -1.59 2.91
N LYS A 350 8.38 -1.87 3.35
CA LYS A 350 9.20 -2.96 2.83
C LYS A 350 8.70 -4.35 3.21
N ILE A 351 8.29 -4.57 4.46
CA ILE A 351 7.95 -5.91 4.96
C ILE A 351 6.78 -6.54 4.16
N PRO A 352 5.65 -5.85 3.92
CA PRO A 352 4.57 -6.41 3.08
C PRO A 352 5.00 -6.71 1.65
N GLU A 353 5.88 -5.88 1.08
CA GLU A 353 6.42 -6.08 -0.27
C GLU A 353 7.31 -7.33 -0.33
N ASP A 354 8.24 -7.48 0.62
CA ASP A 354 9.10 -8.67 0.74
C ASP A 354 8.26 -9.94 0.91
N ILE A 355 7.22 -9.91 1.76
CA ILE A 355 6.31 -11.04 1.97
C ILE A 355 5.59 -11.40 0.66
N SER A 356 5.01 -10.42 -0.03
CA SER A 356 4.30 -10.63 -1.30
C SER A 356 5.22 -11.18 -2.41
N ASN A 357 6.48 -10.73 -2.44
CA ASN A 357 7.48 -11.16 -3.43
C ASN A 357 8.22 -12.45 -3.03
N ARG A 358 7.92 -13.03 -1.86
CA ARG A 358 8.63 -14.19 -1.27
C ARG A 358 10.13 -13.96 -1.05
N GLU A 359 10.54 -12.73 -0.73
CA GLU A 359 11.93 -12.34 -0.48
C GLU A 359 12.29 -12.40 1.01
N PHE A 360 12.43 -13.61 1.56
CA PHE A 360 12.56 -13.83 3.01
C PHE A 360 13.95 -13.66 3.64
N ASN A 361 14.93 -13.14 2.89
CA ASN A 361 16.33 -13.11 3.36
C ASN A 361 16.54 -12.25 4.61
N THR A 362 15.74 -11.19 4.79
CA THR A 362 15.84 -10.27 5.94
C THR A 362 14.51 -10.04 6.66
N THR A 363 13.41 -10.63 6.19
CA THR A 363 12.05 -10.33 6.70
C THR A 363 11.90 -10.58 8.20
N GLU A 364 12.45 -11.68 8.72
CA GLU A 364 12.42 -11.98 10.16
C GLU A 364 13.10 -10.88 10.99
N SER A 365 14.34 -10.53 10.63
CA SER A 365 15.07 -9.45 11.30
C SER A 365 14.44 -8.08 11.11
N ASP A 366 13.80 -7.85 9.95
CA ASP A 366 13.10 -6.61 9.66
C ASP A 366 11.83 -6.49 10.52
N ILE A 367 11.07 -7.58 10.75
CA ILE A 367 9.91 -7.62 11.66
C ILE A 367 10.34 -7.42 13.12
N GLU A 368 11.42 -8.09 13.57
CA GLU A 368 11.97 -7.87 14.92
C GLU A 368 12.42 -6.42 15.13
N GLU A 369 13.13 -5.83 14.15
CA GLU A 369 13.53 -4.43 14.21
C GLU A 369 12.31 -3.50 14.20
N TYR A 370 11.29 -3.83 13.41
CA TYR A 370 10.04 -3.09 13.31
C TYR A 370 9.32 -3.00 14.65
N GLY A 371 9.13 -4.13 15.34
CA GLY A 371 8.54 -4.17 16.69
C GLY A 371 9.33 -3.34 17.70
N ARG A 372 10.67 -3.50 17.74
CA ARG A 372 11.53 -2.70 18.64
C ARG A 372 11.44 -1.19 18.38
N LEU A 373 11.38 -0.77 17.12
CA LEU A 373 11.29 0.64 16.77
C LEU A 373 9.95 1.26 17.18
N ILE A 374 8.86 0.48 17.18
CA ILE A 374 7.55 0.93 17.69
C ILE A 374 7.68 1.28 19.18
N ASP A 375 8.18 0.35 19.99
CA ASP A 375 8.35 0.57 21.43
C ASP A 375 9.26 1.78 21.73
N GLU A 376 10.39 1.90 21.03
CA GLU A 376 11.33 3.01 21.22
C GLU A 376 10.74 4.37 20.81
N LEU A 377 9.91 4.42 19.77
CA LEU A 377 9.29 5.65 19.29
C LEU A 377 8.07 6.05 20.12
N GLU A 378 7.31 5.09 20.65
CA GLU A 378 6.15 5.37 21.51
C GLU A 378 6.59 6.12 22.77
N ASP A 379 7.55 5.58 23.50
CA ASP A 379 8.09 6.19 24.72
C ASP A 379 8.72 7.57 24.44
N ALA A 380 9.54 7.66 23.39
CA ALA A 380 10.27 8.88 23.08
C ALA A 380 9.35 10.02 22.59
N SER A 381 8.39 9.71 21.70
CA SER A 381 7.48 10.71 21.14
C SER A 381 6.50 11.22 22.19
N SER A 382 6.00 10.33 23.06
CA SER A 382 5.14 10.70 24.19
C SER A 382 5.84 11.63 25.17
N LEU A 383 7.10 11.32 25.55
CA LEU A 383 7.91 12.20 26.39
C LEU A 383 8.12 13.56 25.72
N MET A 384 8.49 13.58 24.44
CA MET A 384 8.72 14.81 23.68
C MET A 384 7.47 15.71 23.67
N LEU A 385 6.31 15.17 23.30
CA LEU A 385 5.07 15.95 23.27
C LEU A 385 4.64 16.42 24.67
N THR A 386 4.90 15.62 25.70
CA THR A 386 4.61 16.01 27.10
C THR A 386 5.42 17.25 27.48
N GLU A 387 6.75 17.23 27.31
CA GLU A 387 7.63 18.36 27.67
C GLU A 387 7.33 19.61 26.83
N TYR A 388 7.02 19.44 25.54
CA TYR A 388 6.58 20.55 24.68
C TYR A 388 5.29 21.20 25.21
N ASN A 389 4.29 20.38 25.56
CA ASN A 389 3.01 20.87 26.08
C ASN A 389 3.14 21.53 27.46
N GLU A 390 4.00 21.00 28.34
CA GLU A 390 4.30 21.62 29.64
C GLU A 390 4.96 23.00 29.47
N THR A 391 5.94 23.11 28.56
CA THR A 391 6.58 24.39 28.22
C THR A 391 5.56 25.38 27.63
N LYS A 392 4.72 24.92 26.71
CA LYS A 392 3.65 25.73 26.10
C LYS A 392 2.64 26.21 27.15
N GLN A 393 2.31 25.36 28.13
CA GLN A 393 1.45 25.75 29.24
C GLN A 393 2.10 26.83 30.12
N ALA A 394 3.37 26.67 30.48
CA ALA A 394 4.10 27.67 31.27
C ALA A 394 4.16 29.04 30.56
N LYS A 395 4.36 29.04 29.24
CA LYS A 395 4.25 30.24 28.39
C LYS A 395 2.87 30.91 28.52
N ASN A 396 1.79 30.13 28.38
CA ASN A 396 0.43 30.65 28.48
C ASN A 396 0.11 31.22 29.88
N ASP A 397 0.59 30.57 30.95
CA ASP A 397 0.42 31.03 32.33
C ASP A 397 1.11 32.38 32.56
N VAL A 398 2.34 32.56 32.05
CA VAL A 398 3.07 33.84 32.11
C VAL A 398 2.34 34.93 31.32
N GLY A 399 1.90 34.64 30.09
CA GLY A 399 1.16 35.59 29.26
C GLY A 399 -0.10 36.09 29.97
N SER A 400 -0.82 35.20 30.64
CA SER A 400 -2.02 35.53 31.42
C SER A 400 -1.71 36.44 32.62
N LEU A 401 -0.61 36.17 33.32
CA LEU A 401 -0.17 37.02 34.44
C LEU A 401 0.31 38.39 33.98
N MET A 402 0.96 38.49 32.82
CA MET A 402 1.35 39.77 32.22
C MET A 402 0.11 40.62 31.92
N VAL A 403 -0.90 40.03 31.26
CA VAL A 403 -2.18 40.70 31.03
C VAL A 403 -2.81 41.14 32.36
N LEU A 404 -2.82 40.29 33.39
CA LEU A 404 -3.37 40.67 34.69
C LEU A 404 -2.61 41.86 35.32
N LEU A 405 -1.28 41.88 35.24
CA LEU A 405 -0.45 42.96 35.80
C LEU A 405 -0.62 44.29 35.06
N GLU A 406 -0.76 44.28 33.73
CA GLU A 406 -0.96 45.48 32.91
C GLU A 406 -2.25 46.23 33.25
N THR A 407 -3.23 45.52 33.82
CA THR A 407 -4.55 46.05 34.17
C THR A 407 -4.62 46.61 35.59
N LYS A 408 -3.50 46.56 36.34
CA LYS A 408 -3.40 47.07 37.70
C LYS A 408 -2.89 48.52 37.71
N ASP A 409 -3.40 49.32 38.65
CA ASP A 409 -2.89 50.66 38.95
C ASP A 409 -1.55 50.54 39.73
N LEU A 410 -0.49 50.10 39.04
CA LEU A 410 0.85 49.91 39.61
C LEU A 410 1.54 51.24 39.93
N ASP A 411 2.33 51.28 41.01
CA ASP A 411 3.17 52.45 41.30
C ASP A 411 4.39 52.50 40.36
N PRO A 412 5.10 53.64 40.24
CA PRO A 412 6.20 53.79 39.29
C PRO A 412 7.31 52.74 39.39
N VAL A 413 7.60 52.22 40.60
CA VAL A 413 8.63 51.17 40.79
C VAL A 413 8.12 49.81 40.31
N SER A 414 6.85 49.51 40.59
CA SER A 414 6.18 48.30 40.10
C SER A 414 6.00 48.31 38.57
N LEU A 415 5.78 49.48 37.96
CA LEU A 415 5.73 49.65 36.50
C LEU A 415 7.08 49.36 35.84
N GLU A 416 8.18 49.84 36.41
CA GLU A 416 9.53 49.52 35.91
C GLU A 416 9.82 48.02 36.00
N LYS A 417 9.38 47.35 37.08
CA LYS A 417 9.50 45.88 37.21
C LYS A 417 8.61 45.15 36.20
N LEU A 418 7.40 45.65 35.92
CA LEU A 418 6.52 45.10 34.88
C LEU A 418 7.15 45.22 33.49
N ASP A 419 7.73 46.38 33.14
CA ASP A 419 8.42 46.56 31.85
C ASP A 419 9.60 45.58 31.68
N LEU A 420 10.33 45.30 32.77
CA LEU A 420 11.40 44.29 32.76
C LEU A 420 10.86 42.87 32.53
N LEU A 421 9.76 42.50 33.19
CA LEU A 421 9.12 41.20 33.00
C LEU A 421 8.52 41.06 31.59
N ARG A 422 7.94 42.13 31.04
CA ARG A 422 7.42 42.14 29.67
C ARG A 422 8.54 41.89 28.66
N ASN A 423 9.62 42.65 28.73
CA ASN A 423 10.75 42.46 27.80
C ASN A 423 11.33 41.05 27.92
N LYS A 424 11.44 40.51 29.14
CA LYS A 424 11.90 39.13 29.35
C LYS A 424 10.94 38.10 28.76
N THR A 425 9.62 38.33 28.87
CA THR A 425 8.61 37.44 28.27
C THR A 425 8.67 37.50 26.75
N GLU A 426 8.80 38.69 26.16
CA GLU A 426 8.96 38.87 24.71
C GLU A 426 10.23 38.16 24.18
N ASP A 427 11.34 38.24 24.91
CA ASP A 427 12.57 37.51 24.57
C ASP A 427 12.35 35.99 24.61
N LEU A 428 11.69 35.47 25.65
CA LEU A 428 11.37 34.04 25.78
C LEU A 428 10.40 33.55 24.71
N ASP A 429 9.40 34.36 24.36
CA ASP A 429 8.42 34.05 23.32
C ASP A 429 9.07 33.96 21.94
N ALA A 430 10.06 34.80 21.67
CA ALA A 430 10.86 34.75 20.45
C ALA A 430 11.80 33.54 20.40
N GLU A 431 12.21 33.02 21.56
CA GLU A 431 13.03 31.81 21.66
C GLU A 431 12.20 30.52 21.50
N PHE A 432 10.95 30.50 21.99
CA PHE A 432 10.05 29.36 21.85
C PHE A 432 9.57 29.16 20.40
N ARG A 433 10.14 28.16 19.72
CA ARG A 433 9.87 27.84 18.31
C ARG A 433 9.91 26.34 18.05
N ASP A 434 9.47 25.92 16.87
CA ASP A 434 9.60 24.52 16.45
C ASP A 434 11.06 24.12 16.18
N GLY A 435 11.35 22.82 16.28
CA GLY A 435 12.67 22.24 16.09
C GLY A 435 13.65 22.46 17.24
N MET A 436 13.15 22.77 18.45
CA MET A 436 13.99 22.91 19.65
C MET A 436 14.38 21.55 20.22
N THR A 437 15.49 21.47 20.93
CA THR A 437 15.85 20.26 21.68
C THR A 437 15.09 20.19 23.01
N LEU A 438 14.99 19.00 23.59
CA LEU A 438 14.40 18.82 24.93
C LEU A 438 15.10 19.67 26.00
N GLU A 439 16.44 19.78 25.93
CA GLU A 439 17.19 20.60 26.88
C GLU A 439 16.84 22.10 26.74
N GLU A 440 16.66 22.59 25.52
CA GLU A 440 16.25 23.97 25.28
C GLU A 440 14.81 24.24 25.76
N LEU A 441 13.88 23.30 25.55
CA LEU A 441 12.50 23.43 26.05
C LEU A 441 12.45 23.45 27.58
N ASN A 442 13.14 22.54 28.25
CA ASN A 442 13.14 22.48 29.72
C ASN A 442 13.77 23.74 30.32
N ASN A 443 14.81 24.29 29.70
CA ASN A 443 15.36 25.58 30.10
C ASN A 443 14.34 26.71 29.90
N LEU A 444 13.64 26.76 28.76
CA LEU A 444 12.58 27.75 28.53
C LEU A 444 11.44 27.63 29.55
N GLU A 445 11.00 26.42 29.87
CA GLU A 445 9.98 26.18 30.89
C GLU A 445 10.41 26.72 32.26
N GLU A 446 11.65 26.45 32.69
CA GLU A 446 12.20 27.00 33.94
C GLU A 446 12.24 28.54 33.91
N GLU A 447 12.59 29.14 32.77
CA GLU A 447 12.61 30.59 32.61
C GLU A 447 11.20 31.20 32.64
N TYR A 448 10.22 30.58 31.99
CA TYR A 448 8.82 30.98 32.09
C TYR A 448 8.31 30.86 33.54
N ARG A 449 8.53 29.72 34.22
CA ARG A 449 8.13 29.55 35.63
C ARG A 449 8.82 30.57 36.56
N SER A 450 10.03 31.00 36.23
CA SER A 450 10.73 32.07 36.95
C SER A 450 10.04 33.42 36.77
N VAL A 451 9.68 33.78 35.52
CA VAL A 451 8.88 34.99 35.22
C VAL A 451 7.51 34.91 35.92
N GLU A 452 6.86 33.75 35.90
CA GLU A 452 5.59 33.50 36.58
C GLU A 452 5.71 33.80 38.09
N GLY A 453 6.77 33.32 38.73
CA GLY A 453 7.04 33.58 40.15
C GLY A 453 7.24 35.05 40.48
N GLU A 454 8.01 35.77 39.65
CA GLU A 454 8.23 37.22 39.81
C GLU A 454 6.94 38.03 39.57
N ALA A 455 6.14 37.63 38.59
CA ALA A 455 4.85 38.24 38.28
C ALA A 455 3.85 38.07 39.43
N ARG A 456 3.76 36.85 40.00
CA ARG A 456 2.94 36.57 41.19
C ARG A 456 3.40 37.35 42.42
N GLU A 457 4.71 37.52 42.62
CA GLU A 457 5.24 38.36 43.69
C GLU A 457 4.77 39.82 43.52
N LEU A 458 4.88 40.36 42.31
CA LEU A 458 4.47 41.73 42.01
C LEU A 458 2.97 41.95 42.28
N LEU A 459 2.12 40.97 41.96
CA LEU A 459 0.69 40.99 42.30
C LEU A 459 0.43 41.00 43.82
N SER A 460 1.30 40.37 44.63
CA SER A 460 1.10 40.23 46.08
C SER A 460 1.53 41.46 46.90
N VAL A 461 2.59 42.16 46.47
CA VAL A 461 3.18 43.33 47.16
C VAL A 461 2.27 44.57 47.10
N GLU A 462 1.30 44.59 46.18
CA GLU A 462 0.47 45.75 45.87
C GLU A 462 -0.53 46.16 46.98
N SER A 463 -0.83 45.28 47.94
CA SER A 463 -1.99 45.41 48.83
C SER A 463 -1.86 46.35 50.05
N GLU A 464 -0.69 46.97 50.33
CA GLU A 464 -0.43 47.51 51.69
C GLU A 464 -0.18 49.03 51.86
N THR A 465 -0.18 49.88 50.82
CA THR A 465 0.16 51.32 51.04
C THR A 465 -1.03 52.21 51.50
N PRO A 466 -0.83 53.15 52.46
CA PRO A 466 -1.89 54.05 52.94
C PRO A 466 -2.48 54.99 51.89
N ALA A 467 -1.68 55.42 50.91
CA ALA A 467 -2.14 56.26 49.81
C ALA A 467 -3.11 55.50 48.87
N LYS A 468 -2.84 54.21 48.61
CA LYS A 468 -3.75 53.34 47.85
C LYS A 468 -5.06 53.10 48.59
N LYS A 469 -5.07 52.96 49.92
CA LYS A 469 -6.33 52.85 50.70
C LYS A 469 -7.25 54.07 50.51
N VAL A 470 -6.68 55.28 50.47
CA VAL A 470 -7.45 56.51 50.18
C VAL A 470 -7.95 56.51 48.74
N LEU A 471 -7.11 56.12 47.78
CA LEU A 471 -7.49 56.04 46.36
C LEU A 471 -8.59 55.00 46.11
N LEU A 472 -8.53 53.84 46.75
CA LEU A 472 -9.56 52.79 46.70
C LEU A 472 -10.88 53.26 47.33
N LEU A 473 -10.83 53.97 48.47
CA LEU A 473 -12.02 54.57 49.07
C LEU A 473 -12.66 55.61 48.15
N PHE A 474 -11.85 56.44 47.47
CA PHE A 474 -12.35 57.40 46.49
C PHE A 474 -12.85 56.74 45.22
N ARG A 475 -12.21 55.67 44.74
CA ARG A 475 -12.68 54.85 43.61
C ARG A 475 -14.03 54.22 43.93
N GLY A 476 -14.21 53.68 45.14
CA GLY A 476 -15.50 53.18 45.62
C GLY A 476 -16.57 54.27 45.74
N PHE A 477 -16.20 55.47 46.18
CA PHE A 477 -17.11 56.63 46.18
C PHE A 477 -17.52 57.06 44.77
N ALA A 478 -16.55 57.25 43.86
CA ALA A 478 -16.79 57.62 42.47
C ALA A 478 -17.63 56.56 41.74
N ARG A 479 -17.37 55.28 42.01
CA ARG A 479 -18.19 54.15 41.51
C ARG A 479 -19.63 54.25 41.99
N ASN A 480 -19.88 54.43 43.29
CA ASN A 480 -21.24 54.59 43.82
C ASN A 480 -21.96 55.79 43.20
N VAL A 481 -21.23 56.88 42.91
CA VAL A 481 -21.77 58.05 42.21
C VAL A 481 -22.10 57.70 40.76
N ASN A 482 -21.20 57.07 40.01
CA ASN A 482 -21.43 56.66 38.63
C ASN A 482 -22.58 55.64 38.51
N THR A 483 -22.67 54.64 39.40
CA THR A 483 -23.81 53.72 39.49
C THR A 483 -25.10 54.47 39.82
N GLY A 484 -25.03 55.50 40.67
CA GLY A 484 -26.17 56.38 40.96
C GLY A 484 -26.61 57.19 39.73
N ILE A 485 -25.66 57.69 38.93
CA ILE A 485 -25.92 58.39 37.68
C ILE A 485 -26.55 57.44 36.65
N ALA A 486 -25.98 56.25 36.47
CA ALA A 486 -26.51 55.20 35.59
C ALA A 486 -27.94 54.82 35.98
N GLY A 487 -28.20 54.56 37.27
CA GLY A 487 -29.54 54.21 37.75
C GLY A 487 -30.56 55.37 37.69
N VAL A 488 -30.10 56.62 37.62
CA VAL A 488 -30.98 57.77 37.30
C VAL A 488 -31.25 57.83 35.79
N ALA A 489 -30.24 57.61 34.96
CA ALA A 489 -30.38 57.58 33.50
C ALA A 489 -31.37 56.49 33.06
N GLU A 490 -31.19 55.25 33.53
CA GLU A 490 -32.06 54.11 33.29
C GLU A 490 -33.52 54.38 33.68
N LYS A 491 -33.75 55.04 34.83
CA LYS A 491 -35.11 55.34 35.31
C LYS A 491 -35.77 56.54 34.65
N THR A 492 -34.99 57.42 34.04
CA THR A 492 -35.50 58.67 33.48
C THR A 492 -35.61 58.65 31.96
N GLU A 493 -34.94 57.71 31.29
CA GLU A 493 -34.90 57.57 29.82
C GLU A 493 -34.45 58.86 29.10
N ILE A 494 -33.74 59.76 29.81
CA ILE A 494 -33.27 61.04 29.24
C ILE A 494 -32.04 60.83 28.37
N ILE A 495 -31.18 59.90 28.76
CA ILE A 495 -29.93 59.48 28.10
C ILE A 495 -29.78 57.99 28.39
N GLU A 496 -29.40 57.19 27.40
CA GLU A 496 -29.08 55.77 27.62
C GLU A 496 -27.76 55.65 28.40
N PRO A 497 -27.63 54.73 29.38
CA PRO A 497 -26.41 54.61 30.17
C PRO A 497 -25.12 54.50 29.35
N GLU A 498 -25.19 53.84 28.19
CA GLU A 498 -24.12 53.62 27.21
C GLU A 498 -23.63 54.92 26.55
N GLU A 499 -24.48 55.95 26.43
CA GLU A 499 -24.10 57.24 25.83
C GLU A 499 -23.41 58.20 26.83
N ILE A 500 -23.35 57.83 28.12
CA ILE A 500 -22.81 58.69 29.19
C ILE A 500 -21.29 58.87 29.11
N PRO A 501 -20.47 57.82 28.85
CA PRO A 501 -19.02 57.95 28.64
C PRO A 501 -18.68 58.86 27.46
N GLU A 502 -19.39 58.72 26.33
CA GLU A 502 -19.17 59.52 25.12
C GLU A 502 -19.49 61.01 25.34
N ASN A 503 -20.48 61.30 26.19
CA ASN A 503 -20.90 62.66 26.56
C ASN A 503 -20.40 63.10 27.95
N SER A 504 -19.32 62.50 28.45
CA SER A 504 -18.78 62.70 29.81
C SER A 504 -18.59 64.16 30.22
N THR A 505 -18.21 65.03 29.27
CA THR A 505 -18.04 66.47 29.52
C THR A 505 -19.34 67.15 29.94
N VAL A 506 -20.47 66.73 29.37
CA VAL A 506 -21.79 67.30 29.67
C VAL A 506 -22.39 66.63 30.90
N THR A 507 -22.40 65.31 30.97
CA THR A 507 -23.07 64.54 32.03
C THR A 507 -22.32 64.60 33.36
N LEU A 508 -21.05 64.15 33.40
CA LEU A 508 -20.22 64.16 34.61
C LEU A 508 -19.77 65.57 34.98
N GLY A 509 -19.59 66.45 33.98
CA GLY A 509 -19.32 67.87 34.19
C GLY A 509 -20.48 68.59 34.86
N LEU A 510 -21.72 68.36 34.41
CA LEU A 510 -22.93 68.92 35.03
C LEU A 510 -23.11 68.39 36.46
N PHE A 511 -22.92 67.09 36.68
CA PHE A 511 -23.00 66.52 38.03
C PHE A 511 -21.97 67.16 38.97
N SER A 512 -20.71 67.27 38.53
CA SER A 512 -19.64 67.91 39.31
C SER A 512 -19.97 69.37 39.60
N ALA A 513 -20.51 70.10 38.62
CA ALA A 513 -20.96 71.49 38.80
C ALA A 513 -22.13 71.61 39.78
N LEU A 514 -23.09 70.67 39.79
CA LEU A 514 -24.19 70.63 40.75
C LEU A 514 -23.69 70.34 42.18
N VAL A 515 -22.73 69.43 42.33
CA VAL A 515 -22.06 69.19 43.62
C VAL A 515 -21.34 70.45 44.09
N PHE A 516 -20.61 71.14 43.21
CA PHE A 516 -20.00 72.43 43.54
C PHE A 516 -21.04 73.46 43.96
N LEU A 517 -22.12 73.66 43.20
CA LEU A 517 -23.18 74.63 43.50
C LEU A 517 -23.88 74.32 44.82
N SER A 518 -24.14 73.05 45.12
CA SER A 518 -24.78 72.62 46.37
C SER A 518 -23.87 72.87 47.59
N LEU A 519 -22.60 72.47 47.52
CA LEU A 519 -21.63 72.70 48.60
C LEU A 519 -21.30 74.19 48.75
N ALA A 520 -21.19 74.93 47.65
CA ALA A 520 -21.00 76.37 47.66
C ALA A 520 -22.19 77.10 48.28
N SER A 521 -23.43 76.65 48.00
CA SER A 521 -24.65 77.19 48.61
C SER A 521 -24.68 76.93 50.12
N ILE A 522 -24.31 75.72 50.57
CA ILE A 522 -24.18 75.41 52.00
C ILE A 522 -23.10 76.27 52.66
N ALA A 523 -21.92 76.38 52.04
CA ALA A 523 -20.83 77.21 52.54
C ALA A 523 -21.24 78.69 52.61
N LEU A 524 -21.99 79.19 51.63
CA LEU A 524 -22.55 80.55 51.62
C LEU A 524 -23.57 80.73 52.75
N LEU A 525 -24.46 79.76 52.99
CA LEU A 525 -25.43 79.80 54.08
C LEU A 525 -24.73 79.79 55.45
N VAL A 526 -23.71 78.94 55.64
CA VAL A 526 -22.89 78.91 56.86
C VAL A 526 -22.17 80.24 57.05
N PHE A 527 -21.63 80.81 55.97
CA PHE A 527 -20.97 82.11 56.00
C PHE A 527 -21.93 83.25 56.36
N LEU A 528 -23.10 83.30 55.72
CA LEU A 528 -24.16 84.26 56.03
C LEU A 528 -24.68 84.10 57.46
N TYR A 529 -24.81 82.86 57.94
CA TYR A 529 -25.20 82.55 59.32
C TYR A 529 -24.16 83.05 60.33
N ILE A 530 -22.87 82.81 60.08
CA ILE A 530 -21.79 83.35 60.92
C ILE A 530 -21.88 84.88 60.92
N ILE A 531 -22.04 85.52 59.76
CA ILE A 531 -22.17 86.98 59.66
C ILE A 531 -23.40 87.51 60.41
N ALA A 532 -24.54 86.84 60.31
CA ALA A 532 -25.78 87.26 60.95
C ALA A 532 -25.73 87.10 62.49
N THR A 533 -25.00 86.10 63.00
CA THR A 533 -24.94 85.79 64.44
C THR A 533 -23.81 86.48 65.19
N THR A 534 -22.76 86.92 64.50
CA THR A 534 -21.62 87.60 65.13
C THR A 534 -21.64 89.11 64.88
N LYS A 535 -21.74 89.90 65.96
CA LYS A 535 -21.61 91.37 65.89
C LYS A 535 -20.14 91.76 65.69
N PHE A 536 -19.72 91.94 64.45
CA PHE A 536 -18.36 92.41 64.15
C PHE A 536 -18.23 93.91 64.44
N SER A 537 -17.56 94.26 65.54
CA SER A 537 -17.24 95.64 65.92
C SER A 537 -15.89 96.13 65.36
N VAL A 538 -15.15 95.29 64.61
CA VAL A 538 -13.83 95.62 64.03
C VAL A 538 -13.83 95.34 62.52
N PRO A 539 -13.52 96.30 61.64
CA PRO A 539 -13.58 96.10 60.18
C PRO A 539 -12.60 95.03 59.66
N LYS A 540 -11.54 94.69 60.40
CA LYS A 540 -10.55 93.67 60.01
C LYS A 540 -11.09 92.23 60.03
N THR A 541 -12.09 91.90 60.86
CA THR A 541 -12.64 90.52 60.92
C THR A 541 -13.44 90.15 59.67
N SER A 542 -14.10 91.12 59.03
CA SER A 542 -14.82 90.90 57.77
C SER A 542 -13.89 90.47 56.62
N HIS A 543 -12.67 91.00 56.57
CA HIS A 543 -11.68 90.63 55.54
C HIS A 543 -11.12 89.22 55.75
N VAL A 544 -10.89 88.81 57.01
CA VAL A 544 -10.42 87.45 57.33
C VAL A 544 -11.50 86.42 56.98
N LEU A 545 -12.76 86.73 57.28
CA LEU A 545 -13.90 85.88 56.92
C LEU A 545 -14.11 85.79 55.41
N ALA A 546 -14.06 86.92 54.70
CA ALA A 546 -14.17 86.91 53.23
C ALA A 546 -13.01 86.12 52.58
N SER A 547 -11.79 86.22 53.12
CA SER A 547 -10.65 85.42 52.69
C SER A 547 -10.85 83.93 52.98
N ALA A 548 -11.34 83.57 54.17
CA ALA A 548 -11.66 82.18 54.52
C ALA A 548 -12.74 81.60 53.61
N PHE A 549 -13.80 82.37 53.31
CA PHE A 549 -14.84 81.95 52.37
C PHE A 549 -14.26 81.76 50.96
N LEU A 550 -13.45 82.69 50.47
CA LEU A 550 -12.79 82.58 49.17
C LEU A 550 -11.88 81.33 49.11
N SER A 551 -11.10 81.05 50.16
CA SER A 551 -10.28 79.84 50.25
C SER A 551 -11.12 78.57 50.23
N VAL A 552 -12.26 78.53 50.93
CA VAL A 552 -13.21 77.41 50.87
C VAL A 552 -13.79 77.27 49.46
N MET A 553 -14.14 78.37 48.78
CA MET A 553 -14.63 78.32 47.39
C MET A 553 -13.57 77.77 46.43
N ILE A 554 -12.31 78.17 46.58
CA ILE A 554 -11.19 77.66 45.78
C ILE A 554 -10.99 76.16 46.05
N LEU A 555 -11.03 75.73 47.31
CA LEU A 555 -10.93 74.31 47.67
C LEU A 555 -12.09 73.49 47.12
N LEU A 556 -13.33 74.00 47.18
CA LEU A 556 -14.50 73.33 46.60
C LEU A 556 -14.44 73.25 45.08
N LEU A 557 -13.91 74.29 44.42
CA LEU A 557 -13.71 74.27 42.97
C LEU A 557 -12.63 73.26 42.58
N GLY A 558 -11.53 73.20 43.34
CA GLY A 558 -10.50 72.17 43.18
C GLY A 558 -11.04 70.77 43.41
N PHE A 559 -11.86 70.57 44.44
CA PHE A 559 -12.55 69.30 44.71
C PHE A 559 -13.52 68.93 43.58
N SER A 560 -14.26 69.88 43.02
CA SER A 560 -15.16 69.64 41.90
C SER A 560 -14.42 69.24 40.63
N ALA A 561 -13.29 69.88 40.32
CA ALA A 561 -12.46 69.50 39.18
C ALA A 561 -11.83 68.12 39.37
N PHE A 562 -11.38 67.83 40.60
CA PHE A 562 -10.89 66.51 40.99
C PHE A 562 -11.97 65.43 40.85
N MET A 563 -13.20 65.71 41.31
CA MET A 563 -14.36 64.83 41.15
C MET A 563 -14.68 64.55 39.69
N TYR A 564 -14.70 65.57 38.83
CA TYR A 564 -14.92 65.39 37.39
C TYR A 564 -13.89 64.44 36.76
N MET A 565 -12.59 64.66 37.03
CA MET A 565 -11.53 63.80 36.51
C MET A 565 -11.64 62.35 37.02
N PHE A 566 -11.96 62.16 38.30
CA PHE A 566 -12.10 60.81 38.87
C PHE A 566 -13.37 60.09 38.42
N LEU A 567 -14.49 60.79 38.27
CA LEU A 567 -15.72 60.21 37.73
C LEU A 567 -15.51 59.76 36.29
N GLY A 568 -14.79 60.55 35.48
CA GLY A 568 -14.42 60.19 34.12
C GLY A 568 -13.46 58.99 34.07
N LYS A 569 -12.44 58.94 34.94
CA LYS A 569 -11.55 57.77 34.99
C LYS A 569 -12.28 56.49 35.44
N THR A 570 -13.13 56.60 36.46
CA THR A 570 -13.87 55.44 36.98
C THR A 570 -15.09 55.04 36.16
N SER A 571 -15.51 55.84 35.17
CA SER A 571 -16.60 55.47 34.27
C SER A 571 -16.19 54.46 33.19
N THR A 572 -14.91 54.44 32.81
CA THR A 572 -14.40 53.65 31.67
C THR A 572 -13.21 52.74 32.01
N ASP A 573 -12.62 52.84 33.21
CA ASP A 573 -11.43 52.06 33.59
C ASP A 573 -11.71 51.18 34.83
N ALA A 574 -12.50 50.12 34.66
CA ALA A 574 -12.61 49.01 35.60
C ALA A 574 -11.30 48.19 35.63
N THR A 575 -10.99 47.57 36.78
CA THR A 575 -9.87 46.62 36.84
C THR A 575 -10.31 45.25 36.33
N LEU A 576 -9.39 44.43 35.82
CA LEU A 576 -9.71 43.08 35.34
C LEU A 576 -10.45 42.21 36.38
N PRO A 577 -10.09 42.18 37.68
CA PRO A 577 -10.87 41.43 38.67
C PRO A 577 -12.29 41.98 38.89
N GLU A 578 -12.50 43.30 38.74
CA GLU A 578 -13.84 43.88 38.80
C GLU A 578 -14.68 43.45 37.59
N PHE A 579 -14.06 43.42 36.41
CA PHE A 579 -14.67 42.94 35.17
C PHE A 579 -15.00 41.46 35.25
N LEU A 580 -14.06 40.60 35.64
CA LEU A 580 -14.29 39.15 35.76
C LEU A 580 -15.37 38.82 36.79
N ALA A 581 -15.43 39.56 37.91
CA ALA A 581 -16.51 39.39 38.88
C ALA A 581 -17.88 39.74 38.28
N ASP A 582 -18.01 40.86 37.57
CA ASP A 582 -19.28 41.24 36.92
C ASP A 582 -19.64 40.30 35.76
N PHE A 583 -18.65 39.93 34.94
CA PHE A 583 -18.77 38.98 33.83
C PHE A 583 -19.24 37.60 34.30
N SER A 584 -18.76 37.13 35.46
CA SER A 584 -19.17 35.84 36.01
C SER A 584 -20.68 35.76 36.27
N GLU A 585 -21.33 36.89 36.57
CA GLU A 585 -22.78 36.99 36.82
C GLU A 585 -23.62 37.08 35.53
N LYS A 586 -23.01 37.25 34.35
CA LYS A 586 -23.71 37.35 33.05
C LYS A 586 -23.93 35.98 32.41
N ASN A 587 -25.00 35.83 31.62
CA ASN A 587 -25.31 34.59 30.91
C ASN A 587 -24.96 34.62 29.42
N SER A 588 -24.83 35.82 28.84
CA SER A 588 -24.54 36.01 27.42
C SER A 588 -23.35 36.93 27.21
N THR A 589 -22.53 36.63 26.21
CA THR A 589 -21.39 37.44 25.82
C THR A 589 -21.29 37.57 24.31
N THR A 590 -20.74 38.69 23.85
CA THR A 590 -20.46 38.94 22.45
C THR A 590 -18.97 39.17 22.25
N ILE A 591 -18.39 38.60 21.20
CA ILE A 591 -17.00 38.83 20.80
C ILE A 591 -16.99 39.55 19.46
N MET A 592 -16.72 40.84 19.50
CA MET A 592 -16.52 41.69 18.33
C MET A 592 -15.06 41.57 17.86
N VAL A 593 -14.85 41.16 16.62
CA VAL A 593 -13.53 41.08 15.99
C VAL A 593 -13.45 42.12 14.88
N ASP A 594 -12.77 43.23 15.13
CA ASP A 594 -12.63 44.31 14.15
C ASP A 594 -11.42 44.08 13.22
N LEU A 595 -11.71 43.57 12.02
CA LEU A 595 -10.72 43.24 10.99
C LEU A 595 -10.47 44.40 10.01
N ARG A 596 -11.08 45.58 10.20
CA ARG A 596 -11.01 46.69 9.22
C ARG A 596 -9.59 47.18 8.95
N ASN A 597 -8.69 47.03 9.92
CA ASN A 597 -7.30 47.51 9.85
C ASN A 597 -6.26 46.37 9.95
N ALA A 598 -6.68 45.12 10.08
CA ALA A 598 -5.80 43.97 10.27
C ALA A 598 -5.20 43.47 8.94
N SER A 599 -3.95 43.01 8.95
CA SER A 599 -3.42 42.23 7.82
C SER A 599 -4.06 40.84 7.78
N TYR A 600 -3.81 40.05 6.74
CA TYR A 600 -4.39 38.70 6.64
C TYR A 600 -3.95 37.79 7.79
N SER A 601 -2.66 37.80 8.17
CA SER A 601 -2.15 36.98 9.28
C SER A 601 -2.72 37.44 10.62
N ASP A 602 -2.80 38.75 10.86
CA ASP A 602 -3.42 39.31 12.07
C ASP A 602 -4.90 38.91 12.16
N ALA A 603 -5.63 39.01 11.05
CA ALA A 603 -7.05 38.67 11.01
C ALA A 603 -7.31 37.19 11.31
N VAL A 604 -6.40 36.29 10.89
CA VAL A 604 -6.45 34.86 11.22
C VAL A 604 -6.20 34.67 12.71
N ALA A 605 -5.11 35.22 13.27
CA ALA A 605 -4.79 35.11 14.69
C ALA A 605 -5.93 35.66 15.58
N MET A 606 -6.46 36.85 15.26
CA MET A 606 -7.61 37.45 15.96
C MET A 606 -8.85 36.55 15.92
N THR A 607 -9.13 35.95 14.76
CA THR A 607 -10.27 35.05 14.59
C THR A 607 -10.10 33.75 15.36
N THR A 608 -8.88 33.18 15.37
CA THR A 608 -8.54 31.98 16.14
C THR A 608 -8.71 32.26 17.63
N CYS A 609 -8.17 33.37 18.13
CA CYS A 609 -8.31 33.77 19.52
C CYS A 609 -9.77 33.97 19.94
N ALA A 610 -10.58 34.62 19.10
CA ALA A 610 -12.02 34.74 19.33
C ALA A 610 -12.74 33.38 19.39
N GLY A 611 -12.29 32.41 18.58
CA GLY A 611 -12.78 31.03 18.61
C GLY A 611 -12.43 30.33 19.94
N SER A 612 -11.18 30.41 20.37
CA SER A 612 -10.76 29.83 21.65
C SER A 612 -11.46 30.48 22.85
N LEU A 613 -11.69 31.80 22.82
CA LEU A 613 -12.50 32.47 23.84
C LEU A 613 -13.94 31.99 23.86
N ALA A 614 -14.55 31.81 22.69
CA ALA A 614 -15.90 31.27 22.57
C ALA A 614 -15.99 29.84 23.13
N GLU A 615 -14.99 28.99 22.89
CA GLU A 615 -14.90 27.64 23.48
C GLU A 615 -14.81 27.71 25.02
N SER A 616 -13.94 28.56 25.57
CA SER A 616 -13.85 28.74 27.04
C SER A 616 -15.16 29.28 27.65
N PHE A 617 -15.89 30.14 26.94
CA PHE A 617 -17.20 30.62 27.41
C PHE A 617 -18.27 29.52 27.36
N ASP A 618 -18.22 28.63 26.36
CA ASP A 618 -19.10 27.47 26.27
C ASP A 618 -18.87 26.49 27.42
N GLU A 619 -17.61 26.22 27.79
CA GLU A 619 -17.24 25.41 28.95
C GLU A 619 -17.80 25.97 30.27
N GLN A 620 -17.95 27.30 30.36
CA GLN A 620 -18.59 27.99 31.49
C GLN A 620 -20.13 28.07 31.39
N ASN A 621 -20.76 27.43 30.39
CA ASN A 621 -22.19 27.49 30.09
C ASN A 621 -22.72 28.92 29.81
N LYS A 622 -21.91 29.77 29.17
CA LYS A 622 -22.34 31.11 28.72
C LYS A 622 -22.64 31.07 27.23
N SER A 623 -23.74 31.69 26.80
CA SER A 623 -24.04 31.82 25.37
C SER A 623 -23.14 32.88 24.75
N TRP A 624 -22.50 32.57 23.62
CA TRP A 624 -21.61 33.48 22.92
C TRP A 624 -22.07 33.76 21.48
N THR A 625 -21.75 34.95 20.97
CA THR A 625 -21.89 35.32 19.56
C THR A 625 -20.64 36.04 19.09
N ILE A 626 -20.07 35.67 17.95
CA ILE A 626 -18.89 36.35 17.38
C ILE A 626 -19.35 37.24 16.22
N TYR A 627 -19.03 38.53 16.25
CA TYR A 627 -19.23 39.44 15.13
C TYR A 627 -17.89 39.79 14.48
N LYS A 628 -17.69 39.36 13.23
CA LYS A 628 -16.48 39.66 12.45
C LYS A 628 -16.74 40.88 11.57
N LEU A 629 -16.14 42.01 11.91
CA LEU A 629 -16.32 43.28 11.20
C LEU A 629 -15.23 43.46 10.14
N THR A 630 -15.65 43.68 8.90
CA THR A 630 -14.76 44.11 7.81
C THR A 630 -15.15 45.51 7.34
N ALA A 631 -14.44 46.06 6.35
CA ALA A 631 -14.70 47.41 5.85
C ALA A 631 -16.14 47.63 5.36
N ASN A 632 -16.81 46.59 4.85
CA ASN A 632 -18.13 46.72 4.20
C ASN A 632 -19.18 45.74 4.69
N THR A 633 -18.80 44.67 5.39
CA THR A 633 -19.73 43.63 5.84
C THR A 633 -19.38 43.19 7.24
N CYS A 634 -20.38 42.70 7.95
CA CYS A 634 -20.19 42.00 9.21
C CYS A 634 -20.73 40.57 9.10
N THR A 635 -20.04 39.62 9.73
CA THR A 635 -20.50 38.23 9.83
C THR A 635 -20.75 37.88 11.28
N GLU A 636 -22.00 37.56 11.59
CA GLU A 636 -22.42 36.96 12.85
C GLU A 636 -22.15 35.46 12.79
N VAL A 637 -21.45 34.93 13.80
CA VAL A 637 -21.12 33.52 13.95
C VAL A 637 -21.67 33.05 15.29
N THR A 638 -22.57 32.08 15.23
CA THR A 638 -23.18 31.41 16.39
C THR A 638 -22.96 29.90 16.26
N PRO A 639 -23.14 29.11 17.35
CA PRO A 639 -23.09 27.65 17.26
C PRO A 639 -24.03 27.04 16.22
N ALA A 640 -25.12 27.74 15.86
CA ALA A 640 -26.15 27.24 14.95
C ALA A 640 -25.92 27.64 13.47
N ALA A 641 -25.35 28.82 13.20
CA ALA A 641 -25.23 29.36 11.85
C ALA A 641 -24.30 30.57 11.75
N ASN A 642 -23.87 30.86 10.52
CA ASN A 642 -23.19 32.10 10.13
C ASN A 642 -24.14 32.99 9.31
N THR A 643 -24.35 34.23 9.73
CA THR A 643 -25.25 35.19 9.08
C THR A 643 -24.47 36.44 8.67
N SER A 644 -24.68 36.95 7.45
CA SER A 644 -24.08 38.22 7.03
C SER A 644 -25.04 39.39 7.30
N LEU A 645 -24.55 40.41 8.00
CA LEU A 645 -25.27 41.61 8.41
C LEU A 645 -24.55 42.86 7.89
N SER A 646 -25.26 43.99 7.86
CA SER A 646 -24.60 45.29 7.69
C SER A 646 -23.82 45.67 8.94
N VAL A 647 -22.80 46.52 8.79
CA VAL A 647 -21.94 46.97 9.91
C VAL A 647 -22.78 47.62 11.02
N ASP A 648 -23.72 48.50 10.66
CA ASP A 648 -24.60 49.17 11.64
C ASP A 648 -25.50 48.18 12.40
N GLN A 649 -25.96 47.12 11.74
CA GLN A 649 -26.75 46.07 12.39
C GLN A 649 -25.91 45.24 13.36
N CYS A 650 -24.67 44.94 13.03
CA CYS A 650 -23.80 44.23 13.96
C CYS A 650 -23.44 45.04 15.19
N LEU A 651 -23.10 46.32 15.01
CA LEU A 651 -22.80 47.20 16.14
C LEU A 651 -24.03 47.33 17.06
N GLY A 652 -25.24 47.49 16.49
CA GLY A 652 -26.47 47.54 17.27
C GLY A 652 -26.84 46.22 17.96
N ASN A 653 -26.63 45.07 17.31
CA ASN A 653 -26.91 43.77 17.93
C ASN A 653 -25.88 43.41 19.00
N ALA A 654 -24.61 43.78 18.81
CA ALA A 654 -23.55 43.51 19.76
C ALA A 654 -23.73 44.30 21.07
N SER A 655 -24.22 45.54 20.99
CA SER A 655 -24.54 46.35 22.17
C SER A 655 -25.72 45.80 22.99
N GLU A 656 -26.58 44.95 22.41
CA GLU A 656 -27.68 44.31 23.17
C GLU A 656 -27.20 43.18 24.11
N SER A 657 -25.93 42.79 24.05
CA SER A 657 -25.34 41.73 24.85
C SER A 657 -25.09 42.14 26.30
N GLU A 658 -25.27 41.22 27.25
CA GLU A 658 -24.96 41.46 28.67
C GLU A 658 -23.47 41.73 28.95
N SER A 659 -22.58 41.27 28.07
CA SER A 659 -21.16 41.61 28.04
C SER A 659 -20.58 41.60 26.63
N GLU A 660 -19.54 42.39 26.39
CA GLU A 660 -18.88 42.55 25.09
C GLU A 660 -17.35 42.44 25.22
N PHE A 661 -16.72 41.66 24.34
CA PHE A 661 -15.27 41.64 24.11
C PHE A 661 -15.00 42.23 22.75
N VAL A 662 -14.22 43.30 22.67
CA VAL A 662 -13.84 43.95 21.42
C VAL A 662 -12.36 43.71 21.18
N LEU A 663 -12.05 42.92 20.15
CA LEU A 663 -10.70 42.64 19.68
C LEU A 663 -10.43 43.54 18.47
N GLU A 664 -9.59 44.55 18.63
CA GLU A 664 -9.15 45.45 17.56
C GLU A 664 -7.67 45.23 17.23
N TYR A 665 -7.31 45.45 15.97
CA TYR A 665 -5.91 45.46 15.56
C TYR A 665 -5.20 46.75 15.95
N SER A 666 -3.97 46.63 16.43
CA SER A 666 -3.04 47.72 16.66
C SER A 666 -1.61 47.29 16.34
N ASP A 667 -0.80 48.20 15.79
CA ASP A 667 0.63 47.97 15.55
C ASP A 667 1.42 47.76 16.86
N THR A 668 0.84 48.18 18.00
CA THR A 668 1.41 48.05 19.34
C THR A 668 0.37 47.54 20.32
N ASN A 669 0.77 46.68 21.24
CA ASN A 669 -0.12 46.17 22.30
C ASN A 669 -0.48 47.31 23.27
N GLU A 670 -1.74 47.72 23.26
CA GLU A 670 -2.28 48.69 24.21
C GLU A 670 -2.79 47.97 25.47
N PRO A 671 -2.69 48.58 26.67
CA PRO A 671 -3.26 48.00 27.87
C PRO A 671 -4.77 47.74 27.71
N PRO A 672 -5.26 46.53 28.06
CA PRO A 672 -6.68 46.21 28.00
C PRO A 672 -7.51 47.19 28.81
N ARG A 673 -8.66 47.61 28.26
CA ARG A 673 -9.60 48.50 28.94
C ARG A 673 -10.86 47.73 29.31
N PHE A 674 -11.32 47.90 30.53
CA PHE A 674 -12.54 47.26 31.00
C PHE A 674 -13.55 48.28 31.49
N SER A 675 -14.82 48.06 31.23
CA SER A 675 -15.94 48.82 31.78
C SER A 675 -16.92 47.85 32.44
N VAL A 676 -17.54 48.28 33.54
CA VAL A 676 -18.57 47.50 34.27
C VAL A 676 -19.76 48.36 34.76
N ILE A 677 -19.74 49.67 34.52
CA ILE A 677 -20.74 50.58 35.11
C ILE A 677 -21.80 51.00 34.09
N TYR A 678 -21.36 51.51 32.95
CA TYR A 678 -22.23 52.00 31.89
C TYR A 678 -22.42 50.94 30.79
N GLU A 679 -21.39 50.12 30.58
CA GLU A 679 -21.35 48.95 29.70
C GLU A 679 -20.50 47.88 30.40
N ASN A 680 -20.76 46.60 30.17
CA ASN A 680 -19.84 45.51 30.54
C ASN A 680 -19.01 45.15 29.30
N LYS A 681 -17.84 45.78 29.18
CA LYS A 681 -17.03 45.75 27.96
C LYS A 681 -15.56 45.55 28.25
N ALA A 682 -14.92 44.60 27.57
CA ALA A 682 -13.48 44.44 27.51
C ALA A 682 -12.99 44.83 26.12
N GLU A 683 -12.16 45.87 26.03
CA GLU A 683 -11.56 46.33 24.78
C GLU A 683 -10.07 45.99 24.78
N ILE A 684 -9.65 45.21 23.78
CA ILE A 684 -8.28 44.74 23.60
C ILE A 684 -7.80 45.21 22.23
N ARG A 685 -6.66 45.91 22.21
CA ARG A 685 -6.04 46.40 20.97
C ARG A 685 -4.60 45.91 20.89
N ALA A 686 -4.34 44.97 20.00
CA ALA A 686 -3.07 44.25 20.00
C ALA A 686 -2.63 43.82 18.58
N ASN A 687 -1.42 43.26 18.49
CA ASN A 687 -0.80 42.78 17.25
C ASN A 687 -0.97 41.26 17.06
N TYR A 688 -0.40 40.71 15.98
CA TYR A 688 -0.37 39.27 15.68
C TYR A 688 0.04 38.41 16.88
N ASP A 689 1.19 38.70 17.49
CA ASP A 689 1.79 37.83 18.52
C ASP A 689 0.89 37.68 19.75
N TYR A 690 0.21 38.76 20.14
CA TYR A 690 -0.77 38.73 21.24
C TYR A 690 -1.97 37.85 20.91
N TYR A 691 -2.53 37.98 19.70
CA TYR A 691 -3.71 37.20 19.31
C TYR A 691 -3.38 35.75 18.98
N ASP A 692 -2.17 35.46 18.48
CA ASP A 692 -1.70 34.10 18.21
C ASP A 692 -1.51 33.31 19.51
N SER A 693 -0.97 33.96 20.56
CA SER A 693 -0.87 33.38 21.90
C SER A 693 -2.18 33.39 22.70
N CYS A 694 -3.11 34.28 22.35
CA CYS A 694 -4.43 34.45 22.96
C CYS A 694 -4.45 34.34 24.50
N PRO A 695 -3.66 35.16 25.22
CA PRO A 695 -3.50 35.04 26.68
C PRO A 695 -4.82 35.29 27.45
N LEU A 696 -5.82 35.89 26.82
CA LEU A 696 -7.14 36.08 27.41
C LEU A 696 -7.85 34.76 27.75
N VAL A 697 -7.63 33.70 26.96
CA VAL A 697 -8.28 32.39 27.16
C VAL A 697 -7.99 31.83 28.54
N ALA A 698 -6.75 31.93 29.00
CA ALA A 698 -6.34 31.42 30.29
C ALA A 698 -6.87 32.23 31.49
N LEU A 699 -7.51 33.39 31.26
CA LEU A 699 -8.31 34.08 32.29
C LEU A 699 -9.67 33.42 32.53
N PHE A 700 -10.10 32.53 31.64
CA PHE A 700 -11.42 31.90 31.60
C PHE A 700 -11.37 30.36 31.64
N SER A 701 -10.18 29.77 31.62
CA SER A 701 -9.94 28.31 31.76
C SER A 701 -9.96 27.82 33.20
#